data_AF-A0A1Q6K0R3-F1
#
_entry.id   AF-A0A1Q6K0R3-F1
#
_cell.length_a   1.000
_cell.length_b   1.000
_cell.length_c   1.000
_cell.angle_alpha   90.00
_cell.angle_beta   90.00
_cell.angle_gamma   90.00
#
_symmetry.space_group_name_H-M   'P 1'
#
loop_
_entity.id
_entity.type
_entity.pdbx_description
1 polymer ?
#
loop_
_entity_poly.entity_id
_entity_poly.type
_entity_poly.pdbx_seq_one_letter_code
_entity_poly.pdbx_strand_id
1 'polypeptide(L)'
;MKISAGAKYFKKPVSVIKNSLNKIVKTMSVVIVPLGIALFSVKYYIQGNDMNSTVLTTIGSLVGMIPSGLVALTSVVFCLSVIRLAGHHTLAQDMYCVETLARVDVLCLDKTGTITEGSMEIHGIKTVDLSEDEFCRHLKNLSDAVKDENATAAAVKNYVGQYEAAGEVSVVVPFSSDRKWSGAVIDGRSYVLGAPEFVFPDTAEGIKAITREKAEEGLRVLVLASSDVEIIGHSLPDGLKAEGFIFIADKIRKEAPDTLQYFRDQGVTVKIISGDNPVTVRAVAKRAGLSDCDSIIDMSTLKTDEEVIEAAEKYTIFGRVLPDQKLLLVKALKAKGHTVAMTGDGVNDVLALKESDCSIAMASGSDAAKNVSSLVLLDSNFASMPKVVAEGRRSINNLERSASLFLVKTGYNLLIALLFLIVPSILPFEPRHLTLLGGVTIGIPSGILALEPNKNRVEGRFLPKVIMNAVPGIVTVMAGIIAIVITTQTILTGLSPDEQHALYFLATVFAGYLFVFKSCWPFNLLHAVLFVGVIALLVLCYFVHLSFIDIQSFFGLYRGITPAMWKVLAVVWSILVVVFAAMWALDKKYNVRFQTTVGDIEDKIDLRREEVLKKREAKKAARKAKKSLYEARGSTARYGASLTIQCAARGAICQAKRLTASIAAPSATSMPPVTRFSTLGLALLAKKDEICAKASVLMTQRISASTSGIPPMTKWLTEPVSAVALIMKTLVPTAVFNSYPRMDVSTRSIIMPPPAPTNPQIIPIVADSANVCTASHHLFLYKRSFKGSLPLTGTSMNLSPSSDVAKMEKLPIR
;
A
#
# COMPACT_ATOMS: atom_id res chain seq x y z
N MET A 1 -17.67 15.13 17.53
CA MET A 1 -16.99 14.01 18.26
C MET A 1 -16.89 12.69 17.48
N LYS A 2 -17.83 12.29 16.60
CA LYS A 2 -17.72 11.02 15.83
C LYS A 2 -16.53 10.98 14.83
N ILE A 3 -16.24 12.09 14.16
CA ILE A 3 -15.15 12.18 13.16
C ILE A 3 -13.77 11.98 13.83
N SER A 4 -13.49 12.67 14.95
CA SER A 4 -12.25 12.50 15.71
C SER A 4 -12.09 11.10 16.33
N ALA A 5 -13.19 10.39 16.62
CA ALA A 5 -13.16 9.01 17.11
C ALA A 5 -12.87 8.00 15.99
N GLY A 6 -13.46 8.18 14.80
CA GLY A 6 -13.15 7.38 13.59
C GLY A 6 -11.72 7.57 13.09
N ALA A 7 -11.16 8.78 13.26
CA ALA A 7 -9.78 9.10 12.92
C ALA A 7 -8.73 8.33 13.75
N LYS A 8 -9.06 7.86 14.96
CA LYS A 8 -8.12 7.12 15.85
C LYS A 8 -7.89 5.64 15.50
N TYR A 9 -8.68 5.06 14.61
CA TYR A 9 -8.50 3.65 14.20
C TYR A 9 -7.23 3.46 13.34
N PHE A 10 -6.29 2.59 13.67
CA PHE A 10 -5.13 2.33 12.80
C PHE A 10 -5.48 1.24 11.77
N LYS A 11 -5.67 1.61 10.49
CA LYS A 11 -5.90 0.62 9.42
C LYS A 11 -4.57 -0.01 9.04
N LYS A 12 -4.51 -1.35 9.01
CA LYS A 12 -3.32 -2.04 8.54
C LYS A 12 -3.20 -1.90 7.01
N PRO A 13 -1.99 -1.67 6.48
CA PRO A 13 -1.73 -1.72 5.05
C PRO A 13 -2.24 -3.03 4.44
N VAL A 14 -3.02 -2.93 3.36
CA VAL A 14 -3.44 -4.09 2.57
C VAL A 14 -2.47 -4.20 1.40
N SER A 15 -1.57 -5.18 1.44
CA SER A 15 -0.59 -5.47 0.39
C SER A 15 -0.69 -6.93 -0.01
N VAL A 16 -0.94 -7.18 -1.30
CA VAL A 16 -1.05 -8.53 -1.84
C VAL A 16 0.32 -9.19 -1.86
N ILE A 17 1.36 -8.43 -2.23
CA ILE A 17 2.75 -8.90 -2.24
C ILE A 17 3.19 -9.30 -0.83
N LYS A 18 3.04 -8.42 0.18
CA LYS A 18 3.41 -8.72 1.56
C LYS A 18 2.70 -9.96 2.10
N ASN A 19 1.40 -10.08 1.82
CA ASN A 19 0.62 -11.24 2.26
C ASN A 19 1.08 -12.53 1.56
N SER A 20 1.39 -12.45 0.26
CA SER A 20 1.93 -13.57 -0.52
C SER A 20 3.29 -14.03 -0.01
N LEU A 21 4.20 -13.10 0.26
CA LEU A 21 5.52 -13.39 0.83
C LEU A 21 5.41 -14.03 2.22
N ASN A 22 4.57 -13.48 3.09
CA ASN A 22 4.32 -14.07 4.41
C ASN A 22 3.73 -15.48 4.31
N LYS A 23 2.87 -15.74 3.31
CA LYS A 23 2.32 -17.07 3.03
C LYS A 23 3.44 -18.04 2.62
N ILE A 24 4.33 -17.64 1.71
CA ILE A 24 5.49 -18.45 1.30
C ILE A 24 6.39 -18.76 2.51
N VAL A 25 6.82 -17.72 3.24
CA VAL A 25 7.73 -17.87 4.39
C VAL A 25 7.12 -18.80 5.43
N LYS A 26 5.85 -18.60 5.80
CA LYS A 26 5.17 -19.43 6.79
C LYS A 26 5.04 -20.88 6.35
N THR A 27 4.68 -21.14 5.08
CA THR A 27 4.60 -22.50 4.54
C THR A 27 5.97 -23.17 4.54
N MET A 28 7.01 -22.48 4.07
CA MET A 28 8.38 -23.02 4.05
C MET A 28 8.90 -23.30 5.46
N SER A 29 8.66 -22.42 6.44
CA SER A 29 9.07 -22.67 7.83
C SER A 29 8.46 -23.94 8.41
N VAL A 30 7.21 -24.28 8.05
CA VAL A 30 6.55 -25.52 8.50
C VAL A 30 7.12 -26.75 7.79
N VAL A 31 7.53 -26.63 6.52
CA VAL A 31 8.07 -27.74 5.72
C VAL A 31 9.53 -28.05 6.03
N ILE A 32 10.36 -27.00 6.24
CA ILE A 32 11.82 -27.12 6.44
C ILE A 32 12.17 -27.97 7.66
N VAL A 33 11.45 -27.80 8.78
CA VAL A 33 11.76 -28.50 10.05
C VAL A 33 11.63 -30.02 9.92
N PRO A 34 10.46 -30.59 9.56
CA PRO A 34 10.33 -32.05 9.42
C PRO A 34 11.22 -32.61 8.31
N LEU A 35 11.37 -31.88 7.19
CA LEU A 35 12.20 -32.32 6.08
C LEU A 35 13.69 -32.37 6.45
N GLY A 36 14.17 -31.39 7.22
CA GLY A 36 15.54 -31.37 7.74
C GLY A 36 15.83 -32.52 8.70
N ILE A 37 14.90 -32.80 9.63
CA ILE A 37 15.02 -33.94 10.55
C ILE A 37 15.04 -35.25 9.75
N ALA A 38 14.16 -35.40 8.77
CA ALA A 38 14.06 -36.60 7.95
C ALA A 38 15.33 -36.80 7.10
N LEU A 39 15.82 -35.74 6.44
CA LEU A 39 17.04 -35.79 5.64
C LEU A 39 18.25 -36.17 6.49
N PHE A 40 18.46 -35.47 7.60
CA PHE A 40 19.56 -35.76 8.51
C PHE A 40 19.50 -37.21 9.00
N SER A 41 18.31 -37.66 9.41
CA SER A 41 18.12 -39.03 9.91
C SER A 41 18.44 -40.08 8.85
N VAL A 42 17.96 -39.90 7.62
CA VAL A 42 18.23 -40.83 6.52
C VAL A 42 19.72 -40.84 6.16
N LYS A 43 20.35 -39.66 6.05
CA LYS A 43 21.75 -39.56 5.63
C LYS A 43 22.72 -40.07 6.69
N TYR A 44 22.48 -39.79 7.96
CA TYR A 44 23.34 -40.23 9.04
C TYR A 44 23.07 -41.68 9.47
N TYR A 45 21.83 -41.99 9.88
CA TYR A 45 21.52 -43.30 10.48
C TYR A 45 21.33 -44.43 9.47
N ILE A 46 20.81 -44.14 8.27
CA ILE A 46 20.52 -45.20 7.27
C ILE A 46 21.69 -45.36 6.30
N GLN A 47 22.24 -44.25 5.80
CA GLN A 47 23.31 -44.27 4.80
C GLN A 47 24.72 -44.31 5.42
N GLY A 48 24.84 -44.08 6.73
CA GLY A 48 26.12 -44.20 7.44
C GLY A 48 27.14 -43.11 7.08
N ASN A 49 26.68 -41.96 6.57
CA ASN A 49 27.55 -40.85 6.19
C ASN A 49 28.20 -40.21 7.43
N ASP A 50 29.38 -39.61 7.24
CA ASP A 50 30.06 -38.86 8.31
C ASP A 50 29.19 -37.72 8.84
N MET A 51 29.26 -37.48 10.16
CA MET A 51 28.46 -36.47 10.85
C MET A 51 28.69 -35.07 10.28
N ASN A 52 29.96 -34.66 10.08
CA ASN A 52 30.28 -33.31 9.63
C ASN A 52 29.79 -33.08 8.21
N SER A 53 30.02 -34.03 7.31
CA SER A 53 29.54 -33.96 5.92
C SER A 53 28.01 -33.92 5.84
N THR A 54 27.33 -34.70 6.68
CA THR A 54 25.86 -34.77 6.72
C THR A 54 25.26 -33.48 7.26
N VAL A 55 25.81 -32.91 8.33
CA VAL A 55 25.39 -31.60 8.87
C VAL A 55 25.57 -30.52 7.81
N LEU A 56 26.74 -30.44 7.18
CA LEU A 56 27.08 -29.37 6.24
C LEU A 56 26.19 -29.39 4.99
N THR A 57 25.97 -30.56 4.41
CA THR A 57 25.12 -30.72 3.21
C THR A 57 23.62 -30.61 3.52
N THR A 58 23.18 -31.05 4.70
CA THR A 58 21.79 -30.83 5.15
C THR A 58 21.53 -29.34 5.33
N ILE A 59 22.44 -28.60 5.97
CA ILE A 59 22.35 -27.13 6.09
C ILE A 59 22.30 -26.48 4.71
N GLY A 60 23.14 -26.92 3.76
CA GLY A 60 23.10 -26.45 2.38
C GLY A 60 21.70 -26.56 1.77
N SER A 61 21.11 -27.75 1.84
CA SER A 61 19.76 -28.01 1.32
C SER A 61 18.69 -27.14 1.99
N LEU A 62 18.73 -27.01 3.33
CA LEU A 62 17.74 -26.23 4.09
C LEU A 62 17.86 -24.72 3.86
N VAL A 63 19.08 -24.18 3.85
CA VAL A 63 19.35 -22.76 3.55
C VAL A 63 18.90 -22.43 2.11
N GLY A 64 19.07 -23.39 1.19
CA GLY A 64 18.58 -23.28 -0.18
C GLY A 64 17.06 -23.07 -0.30
N MET A 65 16.28 -23.59 0.64
CA MET A 65 14.81 -23.48 0.63
C MET A 65 14.29 -22.12 1.11
N ILE A 66 15.10 -21.34 1.84
CA ILE A 66 14.65 -20.07 2.43
C ILE A 66 14.74 -18.96 1.37
N PRO A 67 13.61 -18.30 1.01
CA PRO A 67 13.60 -17.21 0.03
C PRO A 67 14.06 -15.87 0.64
N SER A 68 15.23 -15.85 1.28
CA SER A 68 15.73 -14.68 2.03
C SER A 68 15.93 -13.45 1.13
N GLY A 69 16.53 -13.65 -0.04
CA GLY A 69 16.78 -12.56 -0.98
C GLY A 69 15.51 -11.95 -1.58
N LEU A 70 14.40 -12.70 -1.65
CA LEU A 70 13.12 -12.17 -2.11
C LEU A 70 12.56 -11.10 -1.16
N VAL A 71 12.61 -11.35 0.16
CA VAL A 71 12.13 -10.40 1.17
C VAL A 71 13.00 -9.14 1.18
N ALA A 72 14.32 -9.31 1.10
CA ALA A 72 15.26 -8.20 1.02
C ALA A 72 15.04 -7.36 -0.25
N LEU A 73 14.94 -8.01 -1.42
CA LEU A 73 14.70 -7.35 -2.69
C LEU A 73 13.40 -6.55 -2.69
N THR A 74 12.32 -7.12 -2.14
CA THR A 74 11.02 -6.44 -2.06
C THR A 74 11.13 -5.12 -1.29
N SER A 75 11.82 -5.13 -0.15
CA SER A 75 12.05 -3.91 0.65
C SER A 75 12.87 -2.87 -0.11
N VAL A 76 13.93 -3.30 -0.82
CA VAL A 76 14.77 -2.41 -1.62
C VAL A 76 13.99 -1.78 -2.77
N VAL A 77 13.22 -2.59 -3.51
CA VAL A 77 12.40 -2.12 -4.62
C VAL A 77 11.42 -1.05 -4.14
N PHE A 78 10.62 -1.33 -3.11
CA PHE A 78 9.65 -0.34 -2.61
C PHE A 78 10.31 0.91 -2.04
N CYS A 79 11.45 0.79 -1.37
CA CYS A 79 12.21 1.95 -0.89
C CYS A 79 12.63 2.84 -2.06
N LEU A 80 13.16 2.25 -3.14
CA LEU A 80 13.54 2.99 -4.35
C LEU A 80 12.34 3.60 -5.06
N SER A 81 11.18 2.91 -5.07
CA SER A 81 9.93 3.48 -5.58
C SER A 81 9.55 4.73 -4.81
N VAL A 82 9.56 4.68 -3.47
CA VAL A 82 9.24 5.83 -2.61
C VAL A 82 10.21 7.00 -2.85
N ILE A 83 11.51 6.73 -3.00
CA ILE A 83 12.52 7.76 -3.31
C ILE A 83 12.22 8.42 -4.67
N ARG A 84 11.85 7.64 -5.69
CA ARG A 84 11.48 8.19 -7.01
C ARG A 84 10.18 8.99 -6.97
N LEU A 85 9.20 8.56 -6.18
CA LEU A 85 7.97 9.32 -5.94
C LEU A 85 8.24 10.65 -5.25
N ALA A 86 9.16 10.68 -4.28
CA ALA A 86 9.58 11.92 -3.64
C ALA A 86 10.19 12.92 -4.63
N GLY A 87 10.94 12.43 -5.63
CA GLY A 87 11.44 13.23 -6.76
C GLY A 87 10.34 13.79 -7.68
N HIS A 88 9.11 13.29 -7.58
CA HIS A 88 7.91 13.80 -8.24
C HIS A 88 6.96 14.49 -7.24
N HIS A 89 7.51 15.10 -6.18
CA HIS A 89 6.74 15.83 -5.17
C HIS A 89 5.59 15.00 -4.57
N THR A 90 5.75 13.68 -4.47
CA THR A 90 4.76 12.78 -3.89
C THR A 90 5.34 12.09 -2.67
N LEU A 91 4.75 12.31 -1.50
CA LEU A 91 5.14 11.69 -0.25
C LEU A 91 4.32 10.41 -0.01
N ALA A 92 4.98 9.26 0.01
CA ALA A 92 4.38 8.01 0.44
C ALA A 92 4.53 7.82 1.95
N GLN A 93 3.41 7.72 2.67
CA GLN A 93 3.40 7.45 4.12
C GLN A 93 3.55 5.96 4.44
N ASP A 94 3.29 5.10 3.45
CA ASP A 94 3.48 3.67 3.52
C ASP A 94 4.11 3.16 2.22
N MET A 95 5.19 2.39 2.32
CA MET A 95 5.88 1.81 1.16
C MET A 95 4.96 0.93 0.31
N TYR A 96 4.00 0.26 0.94
CA TYR A 96 3.09 -0.66 0.25
C TYR A 96 1.96 0.04 -0.50
N CYS A 97 1.72 1.34 -0.30
CA CYS A 97 0.67 2.07 -1.02
C CYS A 97 0.93 2.14 -2.54
N VAL A 98 2.21 2.09 -2.92
CA VAL A 98 2.70 2.03 -4.30
C VAL A 98 2.15 0.80 -5.03
N GLU A 99 2.02 -0.32 -4.30
CA GLU A 99 1.43 -1.53 -4.85
C GLU A 99 -0.07 -1.35 -5.10
N THR A 100 -0.79 -0.86 -4.10
CA THR A 100 -2.24 -0.71 -4.17
C THR A 100 -2.63 0.22 -5.30
N LEU A 101 -1.91 1.34 -5.46
CA LEU A 101 -2.19 2.31 -6.51
C LEU A 101 -2.04 1.72 -7.92
N ALA A 102 -1.06 0.84 -8.13
CA ALA A 102 -0.84 0.19 -9.41
C ALA A 102 -1.99 -0.75 -9.82
N ARG A 103 -2.79 -1.20 -8.85
CA ARG A 103 -3.94 -2.11 -9.03
C ARG A 103 -5.29 -1.39 -9.03
N VAL A 104 -5.31 -0.07 -8.85
CA VAL A 104 -6.54 0.73 -8.83
C VAL A 104 -7.26 0.61 -10.17
N ASP A 105 -8.55 0.28 -10.09
CA ASP A 105 -9.48 0.22 -11.21
C ASP A 105 -10.63 1.23 -11.07
N VAL A 106 -10.86 1.76 -9.87
CA VAL A 106 -11.82 2.85 -9.61
C VAL A 106 -11.15 3.98 -8.84
N LEU A 107 -11.22 5.18 -9.39
CA LEU A 107 -10.68 6.40 -8.82
C LEU A 107 -11.82 7.36 -8.46
N CYS A 108 -12.05 7.53 -7.16
CA CYS A 108 -13.00 8.49 -6.62
C CYS A 108 -12.30 9.84 -6.41
N LEU A 109 -12.76 10.87 -7.11
CA LEU A 109 -12.23 12.22 -7.02
C LEU A 109 -13.19 13.12 -6.27
N ASP A 110 -12.68 13.92 -5.33
CA ASP A 110 -13.39 15.13 -4.92
C ASP A 110 -13.29 16.17 -6.05
N LYS A 111 -14.29 17.04 -6.16
CA LYS A 111 -14.30 18.14 -7.13
C LYS A 111 -13.35 19.25 -6.67
N THR A 112 -13.61 19.78 -5.48
CA THR A 112 -12.91 20.95 -4.94
C THR A 112 -11.48 20.57 -4.56
N GLY A 113 -10.50 21.41 -4.92
CA GLY A 113 -9.10 21.22 -4.56
C GLY A 113 -8.37 20.11 -5.32
N THR A 114 -9.10 19.18 -5.97
CA THR A 114 -8.53 18.13 -6.81
C THR A 114 -8.62 18.46 -8.30
N ILE A 115 -9.84 18.53 -8.86
CA ILE A 115 -10.05 18.88 -10.29
C ILE A 115 -9.88 20.39 -10.47
N THR A 116 -10.34 21.15 -9.47
CA THR A 116 -10.24 22.60 -9.43
C THR A 116 -9.09 23.06 -8.54
N GLU A 117 -8.64 24.29 -8.76
CA GLU A 117 -7.58 24.92 -7.96
C GLU A 117 -8.08 25.36 -6.56
N GLY A 118 -9.40 25.45 -6.35
CA GLY A 118 -10.00 26.02 -5.15
C GLY A 118 -10.04 27.56 -5.15
N SER A 119 -9.63 28.17 -6.27
CA SER A 119 -9.77 29.60 -6.56
C SER A 119 -10.93 29.83 -7.52
N MET A 120 -11.61 30.97 -7.40
CA MET A 120 -12.70 31.34 -8.29
C MET A 120 -12.20 32.23 -9.43
N GLU A 121 -12.85 32.16 -10.59
CA GLU A 121 -12.63 33.03 -11.74
C GLU A 121 -13.95 33.63 -12.22
N ILE A 122 -13.94 34.87 -12.68
CA ILE A 122 -15.09 35.48 -13.36
C ILE A 122 -15.07 35.01 -14.83
N HIS A 123 -16.15 34.35 -15.23
CA HIS A 123 -16.34 33.84 -16.59
C HIS A 123 -17.08 34.85 -17.47
N GLY A 124 -17.85 35.75 -16.88
CA GLY A 124 -18.54 36.81 -17.59
C GLY A 124 -19.44 37.62 -16.67
N ILE A 125 -19.92 38.74 -17.20
CA ILE A 125 -20.90 39.61 -16.56
C ILE A 125 -22.09 39.80 -17.50
N LYS A 126 -23.25 40.12 -16.94
CA LYS A 126 -24.44 40.52 -17.69
C LYS A 126 -25.06 41.72 -16.99
N THR A 127 -24.89 42.90 -17.57
CA THR A 127 -25.49 44.13 -17.05
C THR A 127 -26.98 44.20 -17.42
N VAL A 128 -27.75 44.98 -16.66
CA VAL A 128 -29.18 45.24 -16.93
C VAL A 128 -29.33 46.58 -17.65
N ASP A 129 -29.12 47.69 -16.93
CA ASP A 129 -29.33 49.05 -17.43
C ASP A 129 -28.02 49.87 -17.52
N LEU A 130 -26.89 49.30 -17.09
CA LEU A 130 -25.59 49.97 -17.03
C LEU A 130 -24.65 49.52 -18.15
N SER A 131 -23.72 50.40 -18.52
CA SER A 131 -22.54 50.01 -19.29
C SER A 131 -21.63 49.09 -18.46
N GLU A 132 -20.85 48.22 -19.12
CA GLU A 132 -19.93 47.32 -18.44
C GLU A 132 -18.89 48.09 -17.59
N ASP A 133 -18.40 49.24 -18.09
CA ASP A 133 -17.43 50.07 -17.37
C ASP A 133 -18.02 50.71 -16.10
N GLU A 134 -19.28 51.15 -16.13
CA GLU A 134 -19.96 51.67 -14.93
C GLU A 134 -20.20 50.57 -13.92
N PHE A 135 -20.68 49.41 -14.37
CA PHE A 135 -20.89 48.24 -13.52
C PHE A 135 -19.59 47.80 -12.83
N CYS A 136 -18.49 47.73 -13.58
CA CYS A 136 -17.18 47.36 -13.02
C CYS A 136 -16.64 48.40 -12.03
N ARG A 137 -16.90 49.70 -12.23
CA ARG A 137 -16.56 50.75 -11.25
C ARG A 137 -17.37 50.62 -9.96
N HIS A 138 -18.67 50.37 -10.04
CA HIS A 138 -19.50 50.13 -8.85
C HIS A 138 -19.02 48.87 -8.09
N LEU A 139 -18.73 47.80 -8.83
CA LEU A 139 -18.20 46.56 -8.26
C LEU A 139 -16.82 46.75 -7.61
N LYS A 140 -15.96 47.60 -8.20
CA LYS A 140 -14.66 47.99 -7.63
C LYS A 140 -14.80 48.76 -6.34
N ASN A 141 -15.66 49.78 -6.30
CA ASN A 141 -15.93 50.56 -5.09
C ASN A 141 -16.42 49.65 -3.95
N LEU A 142 -17.36 48.75 -4.25
CA LEU A 142 -17.88 47.80 -3.27
C LEU A 142 -16.82 46.79 -2.80
N SER A 143 -16.04 46.21 -3.73
CA SER A 143 -15.01 45.23 -3.39
C SER A 143 -13.90 45.82 -2.51
N ASP A 144 -13.51 47.07 -2.72
CA ASP A 144 -12.50 47.75 -1.91
C ASP A 144 -13.02 48.16 -0.54
N ALA A 145 -14.31 48.50 -0.44
CA ALA A 145 -14.98 48.87 0.80
C ALA A 145 -15.11 47.69 1.76
N VAL A 146 -15.60 46.54 1.27
CA VAL A 146 -15.98 45.38 2.10
C VAL A 146 -14.76 44.58 2.60
N LYS A 147 -13.63 44.61 1.87
CA LYS A 147 -12.34 43.96 2.23
C LYS A 147 -12.45 42.48 2.64
N ASP A 148 -13.36 41.72 2.01
CA ASP A 148 -13.48 40.28 2.22
C ASP A 148 -12.27 39.50 1.66
N GLU A 149 -11.83 38.45 2.36
CA GLU A 149 -10.70 37.60 1.97
C GLU A 149 -11.11 36.25 1.32
N ASN A 150 -12.40 36.04 1.07
CA ASN A 150 -12.88 34.78 0.51
C ASN A 150 -12.57 34.64 -1.00
N ALA A 151 -12.58 33.41 -1.52
CA ALA A 151 -12.22 33.11 -2.91
C ALA A 151 -13.06 33.87 -3.95
N THR A 152 -14.34 34.13 -3.64
CA THR A 152 -15.24 34.92 -4.49
C THR A 152 -14.83 36.38 -4.53
N ALA A 153 -14.56 37.00 -3.37
CA ALA A 153 -14.10 38.37 -3.27
C ALA A 153 -12.74 38.57 -3.95
N ALA A 154 -11.83 37.60 -3.82
CA ALA A 154 -10.55 37.62 -4.52
C ALA A 154 -10.73 37.57 -6.06
N ALA A 155 -11.66 36.76 -6.56
CA ALA A 155 -11.97 36.70 -8.00
C ALA A 155 -12.53 38.02 -8.52
N VAL A 156 -13.46 38.62 -7.79
CA VAL A 156 -14.01 39.94 -8.09
C VAL A 156 -12.89 40.98 -8.12
N LYS A 157 -12.10 41.08 -7.05
CA LYS A 157 -11.00 42.05 -6.91
C LYS A 157 -9.96 41.93 -8.04
N ASN A 158 -9.61 40.71 -8.44
CA ASN A 158 -8.68 40.48 -9.55
C ASN A 158 -9.25 40.93 -10.89
N TYR A 159 -10.55 40.74 -11.12
CA TYR A 159 -11.22 41.13 -12.36
C TYR A 159 -11.36 42.65 -12.49
N VAL A 160 -11.71 43.33 -11.40
CA VAL A 160 -11.90 44.79 -11.39
C VAL A 160 -10.64 45.58 -11.04
N GLY A 161 -9.48 44.92 -10.91
CA GLY A 161 -8.23 45.55 -10.46
C GLY A 161 -7.71 46.67 -11.37
N GLN A 162 -8.16 46.71 -12.63
CA GLN A 162 -7.84 47.75 -13.60
C GLN A 162 -8.64 49.05 -13.44
N TYR A 163 -9.72 49.03 -12.66
CA TYR A 163 -10.57 50.20 -12.41
C TYR A 163 -10.14 50.92 -11.13
N GLU A 164 -10.25 52.25 -11.10
CA GLU A 164 -9.99 53.04 -9.90
C GLU A 164 -11.27 53.20 -9.07
N ALA A 165 -11.13 53.08 -7.75
CA ALA A 165 -12.20 53.37 -6.80
C ALA A 165 -12.26 54.89 -6.55
N ALA A 166 -13.45 55.48 -6.63
CA ALA A 166 -13.62 56.93 -6.56
C ALA A 166 -14.74 57.39 -5.61
N GLY A 167 -15.54 56.47 -5.06
CA GLY A 167 -16.69 56.82 -4.22
C GLY A 167 -16.36 56.94 -2.73
N GLU A 168 -17.06 57.82 -2.02
CA GLU A 168 -16.95 57.98 -0.57
C GLU A 168 -17.79 56.91 0.15
N VAL A 169 -17.14 56.10 0.99
CA VAL A 169 -17.77 54.97 1.70
C VAL A 169 -18.19 55.42 3.10
N SER A 170 -19.47 55.31 3.42
CA SER A 170 -20.00 55.68 4.75
C SER A 170 -20.32 54.47 5.64
N VAL A 171 -20.88 53.40 5.07
CA VAL A 171 -21.28 52.19 5.81
C VAL A 171 -20.77 50.95 5.09
N VAL A 172 -20.29 49.97 5.85
CA VAL A 172 -19.82 48.67 5.31
C VAL A 172 -20.45 47.54 6.09
N VAL A 173 -21.03 46.58 5.34
CA VAL A 173 -21.53 45.31 5.87
C VAL A 173 -20.70 44.17 5.28
N PRO A 174 -19.80 43.56 6.07
CA PRO A 174 -18.96 42.46 5.60
C PRO A 174 -19.80 41.22 5.26
N PHE A 175 -19.23 40.34 4.44
CA PHE A 175 -19.90 39.08 4.10
C PHE A 175 -20.10 38.23 5.36
N SER A 176 -21.29 37.62 5.48
CA SER A 176 -21.57 36.59 6.48
C SER A 176 -22.15 35.36 5.80
N SER A 177 -21.68 34.17 6.19
CA SER A 177 -22.19 32.88 5.70
C SER A 177 -23.68 32.68 6.00
N ASP A 178 -24.20 33.33 7.04
CA ASP A 178 -25.63 33.26 7.41
C ASP A 178 -26.49 34.09 6.45
N ARG A 179 -25.98 35.27 6.04
CA ARG A 179 -26.68 36.22 5.15
C ARG A 179 -26.45 35.93 3.66
N LYS A 180 -25.26 35.44 3.30
CA LYS A 180 -24.79 35.18 1.94
C LYS A 180 -24.77 36.40 1.00
N TRP A 181 -24.64 37.58 1.58
CA TRP A 181 -24.41 38.85 0.88
C TRP A 181 -23.49 39.75 1.71
N SER A 182 -22.84 40.70 1.03
CA SER A 182 -22.12 41.83 1.59
C SER A 182 -22.56 43.12 0.92
N GLY A 183 -22.31 44.27 1.54
CA GLY A 183 -22.78 45.54 1.00
C GLY A 183 -22.05 46.74 1.57
N ALA A 184 -22.19 47.88 0.90
CA ALA A 184 -21.65 49.15 1.37
C ALA A 184 -22.54 50.31 0.88
N VAL A 185 -22.54 51.41 1.63
CA VAL A 185 -23.11 52.68 1.19
C VAL A 185 -21.99 53.53 0.60
N ILE A 186 -22.12 53.88 -0.67
CA ILE A 186 -21.14 54.64 -1.46
C ILE A 186 -21.88 55.83 -2.07
N ASP A 187 -21.39 57.05 -1.82
CA ASP A 187 -21.98 58.30 -2.31
C ASP A 187 -23.49 58.43 -2.02
N GLY A 188 -23.93 57.96 -0.84
CA GLY A 188 -25.33 57.99 -0.40
C GLY A 188 -26.23 56.92 -1.02
N ARG A 189 -25.69 56.00 -1.83
CA ARG A 189 -26.41 54.84 -2.39
C ARG A 189 -25.92 53.53 -1.81
N SER A 190 -26.85 52.60 -1.59
CA SER A 190 -26.54 51.26 -1.10
C SER A 190 -26.24 50.31 -2.23
N TYR A 191 -25.10 49.61 -2.14
CA TYR A 191 -24.73 48.52 -3.04
C TYR A 191 -24.64 47.21 -2.28
N VAL A 192 -25.21 46.15 -2.84
CA VAL A 192 -25.25 44.80 -2.25
C VAL A 192 -24.75 43.80 -3.29
N LEU A 193 -23.80 42.95 -2.88
CA LEU A 193 -23.29 41.82 -3.66
C LEU A 193 -23.62 40.51 -2.93
N GLY A 194 -24.31 39.61 -3.62
CA GLY A 194 -24.67 38.32 -3.02
C GLY A 194 -25.27 37.32 -3.99
N ALA A 195 -25.66 36.17 -3.45
CA ALA A 195 -26.40 35.17 -4.22
C ALA A 195 -27.84 35.68 -4.54
N PRO A 196 -28.33 35.54 -5.78
CA PRO A 196 -29.61 36.10 -6.21
C PRO A 196 -30.80 35.73 -5.32
N GLU A 197 -30.88 34.48 -4.87
CA GLU A 197 -31.97 34.00 -4.01
C GLU A 197 -31.95 34.59 -2.57
N PHE A 198 -30.82 35.15 -2.13
CA PHE A 198 -30.69 35.80 -0.82
C PHE A 198 -30.88 37.32 -0.91
N VAL A 199 -30.46 37.94 -2.03
CA VAL A 199 -30.66 39.37 -2.27
C VAL A 199 -32.09 39.69 -2.69
N PHE A 200 -32.74 38.79 -3.44
CA PHE A 200 -34.12 38.91 -3.90
C PHE A 200 -34.96 37.69 -3.45
N PRO A 201 -35.50 37.69 -2.21
CA PRO A 201 -36.31 36.60 -1.68
C PRO A 201 -37.55 36.32 -2.55
N ASP A 202 -38.22 37.36 -3.01
CA ASP A 202 -39.33 37.32 -3.98
C ASP A 202 -38.78 37.42 -5.41
N THR A 203 -37.90 36.47 -5.75
CA THR A 203 -37.16 36.49 -7.01
C THR A 203 -38.13 36.39 -8.20
N ALA A 204 -38.10 37.41 -9.07
CA ALA A 204 -38.76 37.39 -10.37
C ALA A 204 -38.32 36.17 -11.20
N GLU A 205 -39.25 35.58 -11.94
CA GLU A 205 -39.03 34.32 -12.68
C GLU A 205 -37.88 34.41 -13.69
N GLY A 206 -37.63 35.61 -14.25
CA GLY A 206 -36.50 35.89 -15.12
C GLY A 206 -35.12 35.75 -14.46
N ILE A 207 -34.96 36.14 -13.19
CA ILE A 207 -33.67 35.99 -12.47
C ILE A 207 -33.41 34.51 -12.15
N LYS A 208 -34.47 33.78 -11.76
CA LYS A 208 -34.38 32.32 -11.54
C LYS A 208 -34.01 31.57 -12.81
N ALA A 209 -34.52 31.99 -13.97
CA ALA A 209 -34.17 31.41 -15.26
C ALA A 209 -32.67 31.58 -15.58
N ILE A 210 -32.12 32.78 -15.38
CA ILE A 210 -30.67 33.06 -15.57
C ILE A 210 -29.83 32.18 -14.65
N THR A 211 -30.18 32.08 -13.36
CA THR A 211 -29.45 31.25 -12.40
C THR A 211 -29.48 29.77 -12.79
N ARG A 212 -30.62 29.27 -13.32
CA ARG A 212 -30.75 27.89 -13.77
C ARG A 212 -29.91 27.60 -15.02
N GLU A 213 -30.01 28.46 -16.04
CA GLU A 213 -29.23 28.36 -17.27
C GLU A 213 -27.72 28.34 -16.97
N LYS A 214 -27.26 29.27 -16.15
CA LYS A 214 -25.83 29.40 -15.82
C LYS A 214 -25.35 28.28 -14.89
N ALA A 215 -26.21 27.75 -14.03
CA ALA A 215 -25.90 26.55 -13.26
C ALA A 215 -25.68 25.31 -14.15
N GLU A 216 -26.38 25.19 -15.28
CA GLU A 216 -26.18 24.12 -16.27
C GLU A 216 -24.84 24.24 -17.01
N GLU A 217 -24.29 25.46 -17.12
CA GLU A 217 -22.92 25.73 -17.58
C GLU A 217 -21.86 25.52 -16.46
N GLY A 218 -22.29 25.25 -15.23
CA GLY A 218 -21.42 25.08 -14.07
C GLY A 218 -20.95 26.38 -13.45
N LEU A 219 -21.61 27.48 -13.78
CA LEU A 219 -21.34 28.82 -13.27
C LEU A 219 -22.23 29.09 -12.06
N ARG A 220 -21.67 29.73 -11.04
CA ARG A 220 -22.41 30.32 -9.93
C ARG A 220 -22.75 31.76 -10.30
N VAL A 221 -23.95 32.19 -9.94
CA VAL A 221 -24.42 33.55 -10.24
C VAL A 221 -24.35 34.38 -8.96
N LEU A 222 -23.75 35.56 -9.06
CA LEU A 222 -23.91 36.65 -8.10
C LEU A 222 -24.70 37.77 -8.75
N VAL A 223 -25.34 38.58 -7.92
CA VAL A 223 -25.99 39.81 -8.35
C VAL A 223 -25.37 40.98 -7.61
N LEU A 224 -25.06 42.04 -8.36
CA LEU A 224 -24.84 43.37 -7.80
C LEU A 224 -26.18 44.11 -7.89
N ALA A 225 -26.66 44.58 -6.75
CA ALA A 225 -27.90 45.31 -6.64
C ALA A 225 -27.66 46.66 -5.96
N SER A 226 -28.41 47.67 -6.37
CA SER A 226 -28.38 48.99 -5.77
C SER A 226 -29.72 49.43 -5.24
N SER A 227 -29.71 50.32 -4.24
CA SER A 227 -30.89 50.99 -3.71
C SER A 227 -30.56 52.44 -3.36
N ASP A 228 -31.51 53.34 -3.57
CA ASP A 228 -31.45 54.74 -3.12
C ASP A 228 -31.72 54.88 -1.60
N VAL A 229 -32.05 53.78 -0.91
CA VAL A 229 -32.22 53.72 0.55
C VAL A 229 -30.93 53.22 1.19
N GLU A 230 -30.43 53.92 2.22
CA GLU A 230 -29.22 53.54 2.96
C GLU A 230 -29.39 52.20 3.73
N ILE A 231 -28.31 51.41 3.80
CA ILE A 231 -28.29 50.17 4.59
C ILE A 231 -28.30 50.52 6.08
N ILE A 232 -29.34 50.08 6.79
CA ILE A 232 -29.45 50.22 8.24
C ILE A 232 -29.07 48.90 8.91
N GLY A 233 -27.95 48.90 9.64
CA GLY A 233 -27.49 47.75 10.41
C GLY A 233 -27.06 46.56 9.54
N HIS A 234 -27.84 45.48 9.56
CA HIS A 234 -27.51 44.21 8.88
C HIS A 234 -28.67 43.63 8.04
N SER A 235 -29.71 44.44 7.79
CA SER A 235 -30.84 44.07 6.91
C SER A 235 -30.61 44.57 5.48
N LEU A 236 -31.27 43.92 4.53
CA LEU A 236 -31.30 44.39 3.14
C LEU A 236 -32.09 45.71 3.06
N PRO A 237 -31.64 46.69 2.26
CA PRO A 237 -32.38 47.93 2.04
C PRO A 237 -33.60 47.68 1.15
N ASP A 238 -34.67 48.46 1.36
CA ASP A 238 -35.88 48.37 0.53
C ASP A 238 -35.62 48.91 -0.88
N GLY A 239 -36.38 48.42 -1.87
CA GLY A 239 -36.32 48.93 -3.25
C GLY A 239 -35.08 48.54 -4.06
N LEU A 240 -34.40 47.45 -3.69
CA LEU A 240 -33.24 46.92 -4.43
C LEU A 240 -33.56 46.69 -5.91
N LYS A 241 -32.69 47.19 -6.79
CA LYS A 241 -32.70 46.95 -8.25
C LYS A 241 -31.44 46.19 -8.65
N ALA A 242 -31.58 45.19 -9.51
CA ALA A 242 -30.43 44.45 -10.02
C ALA A 242 -29.69 45.29 -11.08
N GLU A 243 -28.43 45.62 -10.83
CA GLU A 243 -27.58 46.33 -11.78
C GLU A 243 -26.95 45.39 -12.82
N GLY A 244 -26.69 44.14 -12.38
CA GLY A 244 -26.12 43.12 -13.23
C GLY A 244 -25.76 41.84 -12.48
N PHE A 245 -25.45 40.81 -13.26
CA PHE A 245 -25.09 39.49 -12.80
C PHE A 245 -23.62 39.22 -13.08
N ILE A 246 -22.96 38.54 -12.15
CA ILE A 246 -21.56 38.12 -12.29
C ILE A 246 -21.55 36.60 -12.27
N PHE A 247 -21.00 36.01 -13.32
CA PHE A 247 -20.87 34.57 -13.45
C PHE A 247 -19.48 34.14 -13.01
N ILE A 248 -19.42 33.39 -11.92
CA ILE A 248 -18.15 32.90 -11.36
C ILE A 248 -18.09 31.38 -11.46
N ALA A 249 -16.91 30.85 -11.72
CA ALA A 249 -16.65 29.42 -11.71
C ALA A 249 -15.43 29.10 -10.84
N ASP A 250 -15.37 27.85 -10.40
CA ASP A 250 -14.17 27.31 -9.79
C ASP A 250 -13.15 27.04 -10.91
N LYS A 251 -11.94 27.57 -10.76
CA LYS A 251 -10.92 27.50 -11.81
C LYS A 251 -10.44 26.06 -11.96
N ILE A 252 -10.58 25.52 -13.16
CA ILE A 252 -10.16 24.14 -13.48
C ILE A 252 -8.65 24.13 -13.70
N ARG A 253 -7.97 23.11 -13.16
CA ARG A 253 -6.52 22.92 -13.38
C ARG A 253 -6.26 22.65 -14.85
N LYS A 254 -5.23 23.30 -15.41
CA LYS A 254 -4.87 23.17 -16.84
C LYS A 254 -4.57 21.73 -17.24
N GLU A 255 -4.06 20.94 -16.31
CA GLU A 255 -3.60 19.57 -16.49
C GLU A 255 -4.70 18.52 -16.21
N ALA A 256 -5.87 18.95 -15.72
CA ALA A 256 -6.97 18.04 -15.39
C ALA A 256 -7.45 17.22 -16.62
N PRO A 257 -7.63 17.80 -17.82
CA PRO A 257 -8.04 17.05 -19.00
C PRO A 257 -7.09 15.91 -19.37
N ASP A 258 -5.79 16.22 -19.45
CA ASP A 258 -4.76 15.23 -19.79
C ASP A 258 -4.70 14.11 -18.74
N THR A 259 -4.86 14.46 -17.46
CA THR A 259 -4.82 13.50 -16.36
C THR A 259 -6.04 12.57 -16.38
N LEU A 260 -7.24 13.11 -16.61
CA LEU A 260 -8.46 12.31 -16.73
C LEU A 260 -8.43 11.42 -17.98
N GLN A 261 -7.89 11.92 -19.09
CA GLN A 261 -7.68 11.14 -20.30
C GLN A 261 -6.71 9.98 -20.05
N TYR A 262 -5.60 10.22 -19.35
CA TYR A 262 -4.67 9.15 -18.96
C TYR A 262 -5.39 8.03 -18.19
N PHE A 263 -6.19 8.36 -17.18
CA PHE A 263 -6.90 7.33 -16.40
C PHE A 263 -7.92 6.55 -17.24
N ARG A 264 -8.61 7.20 -18.17
CA ARG A 264 -9.48 6.53 -19.15
C ARG A 264 -8.70 5.57 -20.03
N ASP A 265 -7.59 6.02 -20.61
CA ASP A 265 -6.71 5.18 -21.43
C ASP A 265 -6.10 4.03 -20.62
N GLN A 266 -5.98 4.22 -19.30
CA GLN A 266 -5.60 3.20 -18.33
C GLN A 266 -6.75 2.32 -17.84
N GLY A 267 -7.96 2.45 -18.40
CA GLY A 267 -9.13 1.64 -18.05
C GLY A 267 -9.56 1.79 -16.60
N VAL A 268 -9.23 2.92 -15.97
CA VAL A 268 -9.62 3.25 -14.60
C VAL A 268 -10.92 4.03 -14.67
N THR A 269 -11.94 3.53 -13.97
CA THR A 269 -13.24 4.21 -13.86
C THR A 269 -13.09 5.40 -12.93
N VAL A 270 -13.27 6.61 -13.45
CA VAL A 270 -13.24 7.83 -12.64
C VAL A 270 -14.66 8.13 -12.16
N LYS A 271 -14.84 8.34 -10.85
CA LYS A 271 -16.11 8.77 -10.23
C LYS A 271 -15.90 10.09 -9.50
N ILE A 272 -16.79 11.06 -9.68
CA ILE A 272 -16.69 12.38 -9.03
C ILE A 272 -17.71 12.45 -7.91
N ILE A 273 -17.25 12.73 -6.69
CA ILE A 273 -18.06 12.73 -5.47
C ILE A 273 -17.94 14.08 -4.78
N SER A 274 -19.00 14.90 -4.83
CA SER A 274 -18.97 16.26 -4.31
C SER A 274 -20.21 16.63 -3.48
N GLY A 275 -20.02 17.57 -2.55
CA GLY A 275 -21.13 18.20 -1.81
C GLY A 275 -21.92 19.22 -2.62
N ASP A 276 -21.43 19.62 -3.79
CA ASP A 276 -22.07 20.63 -4.65
C ASP A 276 -23.29 20.06 -5.39
N ASN A 277 -24.10 20.97 -5.98
CA ASN A 277 -25.24 20.58 -6.81
C ASN A 277 -24.79 19.64 -7.94
N PRO A 278 -25.45 18.48 -8.15
CA PRO A 278 -25.07 17.53 -9.20
C PRO A 278 -24.90 18.18 -10.57
N VAL A 279 -25.80 19.09 -10.96
CA VAL A 279 -25.79 19.73 -12.28
C VAL A 279 -24.49 20.53 -12.50
N THR A 280 -24.08 21.28 -11.48
CA THR A 280 -22.83 22.03 -11.47
C THR A 280 -21.62 21.10 -11.51
N VAL A 281 -21.64 20.00 -10.74
CA VAL A 281 -20.56 19.00 -10.74
C VAL A 281 -20.40 18.38 -12.13
N ARG A 282 -21.51 18.06 -12.80
CA ARG A 282 -21.51 17.54 -14.18
C ARG A 282 -20.89 18.53 -15.16
N ALA A 283 -21.26 19.80 -15.07
CA ALA A 283 -20.71 20.82 -15.94
C ALA A 283 -19.19 21.00 -15.75
N VAL A 284 -18.72 21.03 -14.48
CA VAL A 284 -17.28 21.07 -14.16
C VAL A 284 -16.56 19.82 -14.68
N ALA A 285 -17.14 18.64 -14.47
CA ALA A 285 -16.59 17.37 -14.97
C ALA A 285 -16.43 17.35 -16.48
N LYS A 286 -17.46 17.83 -17.20
CA LYS A 286 -17.47 17.92 -18.66
C LYS A 286 -16.40 18.90 -19.17
N ARG A 287 -16.30 20.07 -18.55
CA ARG A 287 -15.25 21.07 -18.86
C ARG A 287 -13.84 20.54 -18.56
N ALA A 288 -13.69 19.73 -17.52
CA ALA A 288 -12.43 19.09 -17.16
C ALA A 288 -12.06 17.93 -18.10
N GLY A 289 -12.91 17.51 -19.06
CA GLY A 289 -12.61 16.47 -20.04
C GLY A 289 -13.12 15.06 -19.72
N LEU A 290 -14.03 14.91 -18.75
CA LEU A 290 -14.68 13.63 -18.46
C LEU A 290 -15.73 13.29 -19.55
N SER A 291 -15.65 12.10 -20.14
CA SER A 291 -16.55 11.63 -21.21
C SER A 291 -17.90 11.17 -20.68
N ASP A 292 -17.89 10.44 -19.55
CA ASP A 292 -19.05 9.69 -19.06
C ASP A 292 -19.85 10.55 -18.05
N CYS A 293 -20.28 11.72 -18.51
CA CYS A 293 -20.94 12.72 -17.67
C CYS A 293 -22.46 12.57 -17.56
N ASP A 294 -23.07 11.67 -18.33
CA ASP A 294 -24.54 11.55 -18.41
C ASP A 294 -25.13 10.80 -17.20
N SER A 295 -24.33 9.95 -16.56
CA SER A 295 -24.73 9.19 -15.37
C SER A 295 -24.54 10.02 -14.09
N ILE A 296 -25.54 10.83 -13.78
CA ILE A 296 -25.58 11.78 -12.66
C ILE A 296 -26.67 11.42 -11.63
N ILE A 297 -26.39 11.65 -10.34
CA ILE A 297 -27.38 11.50 -9.27
C ILE A 297 -27.29 12.60 -8.19
N ASP A 298 -28.46 13.02 -7.69
CA ASP A 298 -28.58 13.82 -6.47
C ASP A 298 -28.67 12.89 -5.25
N MET A 299 -27.65 12.90 -4.38
CA MET A 299 -27.61 12.01 -3.23
C MET A 299 -28.63 12.34 -2.14
N SER A 300 -29.25 13.53 -2.19
CA SER A 300 -30.32 13.93 -1.26
C SER A 300 -31.64 13.21 -1.53
N THR A 301 -31.82 12.63 -2.73
CA THR A 301 -33.02 11.84 -3.05
C THR A 301 -32.95 10.43 -2.47
N LEU A 302 -31.75 9.94 -2.17
CA LEU A 302 -31.53 8.60 -1.63
C LEU A 302 -31.70 8.60 -0.12
N LYS A 303 -32.59 7.74 0.38
CA LYS A 303 -32.96 7.69 1.81
C LYS A 303 -32.44 6.46 2.54
N THR A 304 -32.08 5.41 1.81
CA THR A 304 -31.61 4.13 2.37
C THR A 304 -30.15 3.85 2.01
N ASP A 305 -29.46 3.08 2.87
CA ASP A 305 -28.07 2.69 2.62
C ASP A 305 -27.98 1.77 1.38
N GLU A 306 -29.01 0.95 1.15
CA GLU A 306 -29.12 0.06 -0.01
C GLU A 306 -29.16 0.82 -1.34
N GLU A 307 -29.96 1.89 -1.42
CA GLU A 307 -30.00 2.78 -2.60
C GLU A 307 -28.63 3.41 -2.90
N VAL A 308 -27.89 3.81 -1.86
CA VAL A 308 -26.53 4.36 -2.00
C VAL A 308 -25.57 3.30 -2.54
N ILE A 309 -25.69 2.05 -2.09
CA ILE A 309 -24.86 0.94 -2.55
C ILE A 309 -25.12 0.64 -4.04
N GLU A 310 -26.38 0.62 -4.46
CA GLU A 310 -26.74 0.42 -5.88
C GLU A 310 -26.29 1.59 -6.76
N ALA A 311 -26.43 2.82 -6.25
CA ALA A 311 -25.99 4.02 -6.96
C ALA A 311 -24.47 4.03 -7.23
N ALA A 312 -23.67 3.42 -6.35
CA ALA A 312 -22.22 3.42 -6.44
C ALA A 312 -21.69 2.80 -7.75
N GLU A 313 -22.31 1.72 -8.26
CA GLU A 313 -21.92 1.12 -9.54
C GLU A 313 -22.49 1.89 -10.73
N LYS A 314 -23.77 2.27 -10.64
CA LYS A 314 -24.54 2.81 -11.79
C LYS A 314 -24.13 4.22 -12.20
N TYR A 315 -23.80 5.09 -11.24
CA TYR A 315 -23.56 6.50 -11.50
C TYR A 315 -22.07 6.86 -11.47
N THR A 316 -21.72 7.92 -12.19
CA THR A 316 -20.36 8.45 -12.30
C THR A 316 -20.22 9.73 -11.48
N ILE A 317 -21.26 10.57 -11.48
CA ILE A 317 -21.27 11.89 -10.86
C ILE A 317 -22.27 11.92 -9.72
N PHE A 318 -21.77 12.18 -8.51
CA PHE A 318 -22.54 12.25 -7.29
C PHE A 318 -22.48 13.67 -6.73
N GLY A 319 -23.62 14.35 -6.67
CA GLY A 319 -23.74 15.67 -6.05
C GLY A 319 -24.50 15.64 -4.72
N ARG A 320 -24.35 16.69 -3.91
CA ARG A 320 -24.91 16.83 -2.55
C ARG A 320 -24.58 15.65 -1.63
N VAL A 321 -23.39 15.09 -1.77
CA VAL A 321 -22.98 13.91 -1.02
C VAL A 321 -22.61 14.27 0.42
N LEU A 322 -23.24 13.60 1.39
CA LEU A 322 -22.90 13.71 2.81
C LEU A 322 -21.63 12.89 3.15
N PRO A 323 -20.86 13.26 4.20
CA PRO A 323 -19.66 12.52 4.60
C PRO A 323 -19.88 11.01 4.83
N ASP A 324 -20.99 10.65 5.47
CA ASP A 324 -21.34 9.24 5.73
C ASP A 324 -21.72 8.50 4.42
N GLN A 325 -22.34 9.19 3.46
CA GLN A 325 -22.62 8.64 2.13
C GLN A 325 -21.33 8.45 1.32
N LYS A 326 -20.35 9.36 1.40
CA LYS A 326 -19.02 9.18 0.77
C LYS A 326 -18.37 7.87 1.24
N LEU A 327 -18.41 7.60 2.55
CA LEU A 327 -17.91 6.35 3.13
C LEU A 327 -18.67 5.12 2.58
N LEU A 328 -20.00 5.18 2.49
CA LEU A 328 -20.82 4.09 1.96
C LEU A 328 -20.52 3.79 0.49
N LEU A 329 -20.35 4.82 -0.35
CA LEU A 329 -19.96 4.65 -1.76
C LEU A 329 -18.64 3.89 -1.89
N VAL A 330 -17.62 4.27 -1.13
CA VAL A 330 -16.31 3.58 -1.13
C VAL A 330 -16.47 2.13 -0.68
N LYS A 331 -17.25 1.86 0.37
CA LYS A 331 -17.50 0.48 0.84
C LYS A 331 -18.24 -0.36 -0.18
N ALA A 332 -19.22 0.22 -0.87
CA ALA A 332 -20.01 -0.45 -1.89
C ALA A 332 -19.12 -0.92 -3.04
N LEU A 333 -18.31 0.00 -3.58
CA LEU A 333 -17.36 -0.30 -4.66
C LEU A 333 -16.38 -1.42 -4.27
N LYS A 334 -15.83 -1.36 -3.06
CA LYS A 334 -14.93 -2.40 -2.54
C LYS A 334 -15.62 -3.75 -2.33
N ALA A 335 -16.85 -3.73 -1.82
CA ALA A 335 -17.63 -4.95 -1.63
C ALA A 335 -17.93 -5.68 -2.95
N LYS A 336 -17.86 -4.95 -4.07
CA LYS A 336 -18.00 -5.46 -5.43
C LYS A 336 -16.68 -5.90 -6.07
N GLY A 337 -15.57 -5.83 -5.34
CA GLY A 337 -14.27 -6.33 -5.76
C GLY A 337 -13.37 -5.28 -6.42
N HIS A 338 -13.80 -4.02 -6.50
CA HIS A 338 -12.95 -2.94 -7.02
C HIS A 338 -11.85 -2.56 -6.03
N THR A 339 -10.67 -2.22 -6.57
CA THR A 339 -9.57 -1.60 -5.82
C THR A 339 -9.73 -0.08 -5.92
N VAL A 340 -10.20 0.53 -4.83
CA VAL A 340 -10.67 1.91 -4.85
C VAL A 340 -9.60 2.87 -4.35
N ALA A 341 -9.20 3.82 -5.19
CA ALA A 341 -8.46 5.00 -4.76
C ALA A 341 -9.42 6.17 -4.51
N MET A 342 -9.11 6.99 -3.51
CA MET A 342 -9.87 8.22 -3.25
C MET A 342 -8.93 9.41 -3.03
N THR A 343 -9.24 10.53 -3.67
CA THR A 343 -8.64 11.83 -3.35
C THR A 343 -9.55 12.63 -2.41
N GLY A 344 -8.95 13.43 -1.54
CA GLY A 344 -9.69 14.33 -0.67
C GLY A 344 -8.77 15.30 0.08
N ASP A 345 -9.28 16.49 0.33
CA ASP A 345 -8.57 17.58 1.02
C ASP A 345 -9.27 17.97 2.34
N GLY A 346 -10.58 17.71 2.44
CA GLY A 346 -11.41 18.11 3.58
C GLY A 346 -11.40 17.16 4.77
N VAL A 347 -11.77 17.69 5.94
CA VAL A 347 -12.03 16.90 7.15
C VAL A 347 -13.22 15.93 6.95
N ASN A 348 -14.10 16.26 6.01
CA ASN A 348 -15.26 15.46 5.63
C ASN A 348 -14.86 14.15 4.92
N ASP A 349 -13.71 14.12 4.26
CA ASP A 349 -13.26 12.98 3.47
C ASP A 349 -12.47 11.96 4.28
N VAL A 350 -12.05 12.32 5.50
CA VAL A 350 -11.16 11.52 6.35
C VAL A 350 -11.68 10.08 6.52
N LEU A 351 -12.99 9.87 6.71
CA LEU A 351 -13.54 8.53 6.88
C LEU A 351 -13.49 7.72 5.57
N ALA A 352 -13.84 8.34 4.45
CA ALA A 352 -13.87 7.69 3.14
C ALA A 352 -12.45 7.43 2.61
N LEU A 353 -11.52 8.40 2.76
CA LEU A 353 -10.09 8.24 2.53
C LEU A 353 -9.57 7.02 3.30
N LYS A 354 -9.83 6.96 4.59
CA LYS A 354 -9.35 5.86 5.43
C LYS A 354 -9.92 4.50 5.03
N GLU A 355 -11.14 4.45 4.53
CA GLU A 355 -11.76 3.21 4.05
C GLU A 355 -11.21 2.77 2.69
N SER A 356 -10.88 3.71 1.80
CA SER A 356 -10.30 3.42 0.47
C SER A 356 -9.05 2.55 0.56
N ASP A 357 -8.75 1.81 -0.50
CA ASP A 357 -7.55 0.97 -0.56
C ASP A 357 -6.29 1.82 -0.72
N CYS A 358 -6.40 2.92 -1.47
CA CYS A 358 -5.36 3.93 -1.58
C CYS A 358 -5.94 5.34 -1.38
N SER A 359 -5.57 5.98 -0.27
CA SER A 359 -5.98 7.34 0.05
C SER A 359 -4.94 8.36 -0.38
N ILE A 360 -5.38 9.41 -1.05
CA ILE A 360 -4.53 10.47 -1.60
C ILE A 360 -5.01 11.81 -1.02
N ALA A 361 -4.11 12.56 -0.39
CA ALA A 361 -4.37 13.91 0.08
C ALA A 361 -3.54 14.94 -0.68
N MET A 362 -4.06 16.16 -0.76
CA MET A 362 -3.31 17.33 -1.22
C MET A 362 -2.54 17.96 -0.06
N ALA A 363 -1.38 18.58 -0.33
CA ALA A 363 -0.67 19.34 0.70
C ALA A 363 -1.45 20.56 1.20
N SER A 364 -2.26 21.17 0.33
CA SER A 364 -3.25 22.20 0.68
C SER A 364 -4.41 21.68 1.55
N GLY A 365 -4.58 20.36 1.64
CA GLY A 365 -5.63 19.74 2.42
C GLY A 365 -5.41 19.82 3.94
N SER A 366 -6.48 19.54 4.67
CA SER A 366 -6.48 19.53 6.14
C SER A 366 -5.45 18.54 6.71
N ASP A 367 -4.88 18.87 7.88
CA ASP A 367 -3.93 17.97 8.55
C ASP A 367 -4.57 16.62 8.90
N ALA A 368 -5.88 16.59 9.12
CA ALA A 368 -6.62 15.35 9.32
C ALA A 368 -6.60 14.46 8.07
N ALA A 369 -6.80 15.03 6.88
CA ALA A 369 -6.74 14.30 5.61
C ALA A 369 -5.32 13.80 5.31
N LYS A 370 -4.31 14.67 5.47
CA LYS A 370 -2.89 14.30 5.25
C LYS A 370 -2.41 13.20 6.19
N ASN A 371 -2.86 13.15 7.44
CA ASN A 371 -2.42 12.11 8.39
C ASN A 371 -3.10 10.73 8.18
N VAL A 372 -4.22 10.67 7.46
CA VAL A 372 -4.89 9.39 7.15
C VAL A 372 -4.62 8.90 5.73
N SER A 373 -4.03 9.74 4.89
CA SER A 373 -3.74 9.42 3.50
C SER A 373 -2.51 8.52 3.36
N SER A 374 -2.56 7.58 2.44
CA SER A 374 -1.42 6.73 2.08
C SER A 374 -0.37 7.52 1.29
N LEU A 375 -0.83 8.50 0.52
CA LEU A 375 -0.04 9.38 -0.35
C LEU A 375 -0.42 10.84 -0.10
N VAL A 376 0.57 11.73 -0.07
CA VAL A 376 0.36 13.19 -0.05
C VAL A 376 1.05 13.81 -1.27
N LEU A 377 0.29 14.51 -2.11
CA LEU A 377 0.79 15.28 -3.24
C LEU A 377 1.28 16.64 -2.75
N LEU A 378 2.60 16.82 -2.69
CA LEU A 378 3.26 17.99 -2.09
C LEU A 378 3.11 19.26 -2.96
N ASP A 379 2.95 19.07 -4.26
CA ASP A 379 2.64 20.13 -5.23
C ASP A 379 1.15 20.51 -5.25
N SER A 380 0.31 19.83 -4.47
CA SER A 380 -1.15 19.94 -4.49
C SER A 380 -1.73 19.84 -5.91
N ASN A 381 -1.12 19.04 -6.77
CA ASN A 381 -1.55 18.85 -8.15
C ASN A 381 -1.80 17.37 -8.46
N PHE A 382 -3.03 17.06 -8.88
CA PHE A 382 -3.43 15.71 -9.26
C PHE A 382 -2.68 15.18 -10.50
N ALA A 383 -2.07 16.05 -11.31
CA ALA A 383 -1.27 15.69 -12.48
C ALA A 383 -0.03 14.84 -12.16
N SER A 384 0.38 14.76 -10.89
CA SER A 384 1.45 13.85 -10.45
C SER A 384 1.01 12.38 -10.44
N MET A 385 -0.29 12.10 -10.34
CA MET A 385 -0.83 10.74 -10.19
C MET A 385 -0.50 9.75 -11.31
N PRO A 386 -0.53 10.12 -12.60
CA PRO A 386 -0.05 9.24 -13.67
C PRO A 386 1.36 8.70 -13.44
N LYS A 387 2.28 9.54 -12.96
CA LYS A 387 3.66 9.15 -12.64
C LYS A 387 3.71 8.19 -11.45
N VAL A 388 2.87 8.43 -10.43
CA VAL A 388 2.77 7.56 -9.26
C VAL A 388 2.28 6.17 -9.65
N VAL A 389 1.23 6.09 -10.47
CA VAL A 389 0.69 4.81 -11.00
C VAL A 389 1.75 4.09 -11.83
N ALA A 390 2.47 4.81 -12.69
CA ALA A 390 3.52 4.24 -13.53
C ALA A 390 4.67 3.65 -12.69
N GLU A 391 5.13 4.34 -11.64
CA GLU A 391 6.17 3.82 -10.76
C GLU A 391 5.68 2.60 -9.96
N GLY A 392 4.42 2.59 -9.55
CA GLY A 392 3.82 1.42 -8.90
C GLY A 392 3.80 0.19 -9.80
N ARG A 393 3.36 0.35 -11.05
CA ARG A 393 3.35 -0.73 -12.05
C ARG A 393 4.75 -1.24 -12.37
N ARG A 394 5.72 -0.33 -12.52
CA ARG A 394 7.14 -0.68 -12.67
C ARG A 394 7.61 -1.58 -11.54
N SER A 395 7.35 -1.16 -10.31
CA SER A 395 7.81 -1.83 -9.11
C SER A 395 7.21 -3.25 -9.00
N ILE A 396 5.90 -3.40 -9.23
CA ILE A 396 5.24 -4.72 -9.15
C ILE A 396 5.73 -5.64 -10.27
N ASN A 397 5.68 -5.21 -11.53
CA ASN A 397 6.00 -6.10 -12.65
C ASN A 397 7.44 -6.60 -12.58
N ASN A 398 8.36 -5.73 -12.18
CA ASN A 398 9.75 -6.10 -12.00
C ASN A 398 9.94 -7.01 -10.79
N LEU A 399 9.23 -6.75 -9.69
CA LEU A 399 9.25 -7.64 -8.54
C LEU A 399 8.72 -9.03 -8.91
N GLU A 400 7.65 -9.14 -9.70
CA GLU A 400 7.13 -10.43 -10.18
C GLU A 400 8.17 -11.21 -11.01
N ARG A 401 8.84 -10.52 -11.93
CA ARG A 401 9.94 -11.11 -12.73
C ARG A 401 11.07 -11.58 -11.81
N SER A 402 11.57 -10.71 -10.95
CA SER A 402 12.69 -11.02 -10.05
C SER A 402 12.35 -12.04 -8.96
N ALA A 403 11.10 -12.07 -8.48
CA ALA A 403 10.65 -13.05 -7.49
C ALA A 403 10.64 -14.47 -8.03
N SER A 404 10.39 -14.64 -9.33
CA SER A 404 10.39 -15.95 -9.96
C SER A 404 11.77 -16.61 -9.87
N LEU A 405 12.86 -15.83 -10.02
CA LEU A 405 14.25 -16.30 -9.86
C LEU A 405 14.51 -16.85 -8.45
N PHE A 406 14.03 -16.17 -7.40
CA PHE A 406 14.16 -16.66 -6.03
C PHE A 406 13.31 -17.91 -5.76
N LEU A 407 12.10 -17.98 -6.33
CA LEU A 407 11.26 -19.16 -6.18
C LEU A 407 11.81 -20.38 -6.93
N VAL A 408 12.56 -20.21 -8.02
CA VAL A 408 13.28 -21.33 -8.67
C VAL A 408 14.20 -21.99 -7.65
N LYS A 409 15.02 -21.22 -6.94
CA LYS A 409 15.91 -21.73 -5.89
C LYS A 409 15.19 -22.43 -4.76
N THR A 410 14.15 -21.82 -4.22
CA THR A 410 13.36 -22.44 -3.16
C THR A 410 12.73 -23.75 -3.64
N GLY A 411 12.16 -23.75 -4.85
CA GLY A 411 11.45 -24.88 -5.43
C GLY A 411 12.37 -26.07 -5.73
N TYR A 412 13.49 -25.86 -6.43
CA TYR A 412 14.37 -26.98 -6.74
C TYR A 412 15.05 -27.53 -5.48
N ASN A 413 15.42 -26.70 -4.48
CA ASN A 413 16.03 -27.22 -3.24
C ASN A 413 15.04 -28.05 -2.42
N LEU A 414 13.75 -27.68 -2.41
CA LEU A 414 12.69 -28.51 -1.83
C LEU A 414 12.60 -29.87 -2.53
N LEU A 415 12.62 -29.88 -3.87
CA LEU A 415 12.52 -31.12 -4.64
C LEU A 415 13.78 -31.99 -4.55
N ILE A 416 14.97 -31.39 -4.50
CA ILE A 416 16.24 -32.09 -4.23
C ILE A 416 16.17 -32.75 -2.85
N ALA A 417 15.75 -32.00 -1.82
CA ALA A 417 15.58 -32.56 -0.48
C ALA A 417 14.63 -33.77 -0.47
N LEU A 418 13.51 -33.72 -1.20
CA LEU A 418 12.59 -34.86 -1.32
C LEU A 418 13.18 -36.03 -2.11
N LEU A 419 13.89 -35.76 -3.21
CA LEU A 419 14.53 -36.78 -4.05
C LEU A 419 15.59 -37.55 -3.27
N PHE A 420 16.48 -36.85 -2.57
CA PHE A 420 17.60 -37.45 -1.84
C PHE A 420 17.22 -38.09 -0.50
N LEU A 421 15.96 -37.93 -0.08
CA LEU A 421 15.37 -38.78 0.97
C LEU A 421 15.25 -40.23 0.50
N ILE A 422 14.98 -40.44 -0.79
CA ILE A 422 14.74 -41.75 -1.40
C ILE A 422 16.01 -42.27 -2.06
N VAL A 423 16.77 -41.38 -2.72
CA VAL A 423 17.98 -41.75 -3.44
C VAL A 423 19.20 -41.82 -2.50
N PRO A 424 19.89 -42.97 -2.43
CA PRO A 424 21.14 -43.12 -1.66
C PRO A 424 22.33 -42.56 -2.45
N SER A 425 22.40 -41.23 -2.53
CA SER A 425 23.52 -40.49 -3.13
C SER A 425 23.88 -39.28 -2.26
N ILE A 426 25.06 -38.70 -2.46
CA ILE A 426 25.50 -37.51 -1.73
C ILE A 426 24.59 -36.32 -2.06
N LEU A 427 24.34 -35.45 -1.09
CA LEU A 427 23.55 -34.25 -1.34
C LEU A 427 24.30 -33.32 -2.31
N PRO A 428 23.61 -32.69 -3.29
CA PRO A 428 24.30 -32.00 -4.38
C PRO A 428 25.14 -30.78 -4.01
N PHE A 429 24.79 -30.08 -2.94
CA PHE A 429 25.35 -28.75 -2.66
C PHE A 429 25.76 -28.54 -1.22
N GLU A 430 26.89 -27.90 -1.06
CA GLU A 430 27.33 -27.27 0.17
C GLU A 430 26.90 -25.79 0.22
N PRO A 431 26.84 -25.16 1.41
CA PRO A 431 26.49 -23.74 1.53
C PRO A 431 27.36 -22.79 0.68
N ARG A 432 28.65 -23.13 0.50
CA ARG A 432 29.58 -22.35 -0.34
C ARG A 432 29.20 -22.38 -1.83
N HIS A 433 28.77 -23.52 -2.37
CA HIS A 433 28.32 -23.64 -3.76
C HIS A 433 27.04 -22.84 -4.01
N LEU A 434 26.08 -22.90 -3.07
CA LEU A 434 24.83 -22.16 -3.16
C LEU A 434 25.00 -20.65 -3.09
N THR A 435 26.07 -20.17 -2.45
CA THR A 435 26.40 -18.75 -2.38
C THR A 435 26.80 -18.23 -3.76
N LEU A 436 27.74 -18.90 -4.43
CA LEU A 436 28.16 -18.53 -5.78
C LEU A 436 27.03 -18.69 -6.80
N LEU A 437 26.38 -19.88 -6.82
CA LEU A 437 25.25 -20.17 -7.70
C LEU A 437 24.15 -19.12 -7.51
N GLY A 438 23.77 -18.85 -6.26
CA GLY A 438 22.75 -17.87 -5.91
C GLY A 438 23.13 -16.45 -6.33
N GLY A 439 24.42 -16.07 -6.24
CA GLY A 439 24.90 -14.76 -6.70
C GLY A 439 24.76 -14.57 -8.21
N VAL A 440 25.31 -15.49 -9.01
CA VAL A 440 25.41 -15.33 -10.47
C VAL A 440 24.12 -15.65 -11.23
N THR A 441 23.29 -16.57 -10.72
CA THR A 441 22.05 -16.97 -11.41
C THR A 441 20.81 -16.25 -10.91
N ILE A 442 20.84 -15.69 -9.69
CA ILE A 442 19.65 -15.11 -9.04
C ILE A 442 19.91 -13.70 -8.53
N GLY A 443 20.87 -13.51 -7.62
CA GLY A 443 21.09 -12.26 -6.89
C GLY A 443 21.38 -11.08 -7.82
N ILE A 444 22.45 -11.17 -8.62
CA ILE A 444 22.85 -10.10 -9.54
C ILE A 444 21.76 -9.85 -10.61
N PRO A 445 21.25 -10.88 -11.33
CA PRO A 445 20.18 -10.67 -12.31
C PRO A 445 18.91 -10.08 -11.70
N SER A 446 18.45 -10.62 -10.57
CA SER A 446 17.21 -10.16 -9.92
C SER A 446 17.30 -8.72 -9.45
N GLY A 447 18.46 -8.28 -8.93
CA GLY A 447 18.70 -6.90 -8.53
C GLY A 447 18.65 -5.93 -9.71
N ILE A 448 19.29 -6.27 -10.84
CA ILE A 448 19.30 -5.42 -12.03
C ILE A 448 17.92 -5.39 -12.70
N LEU A 449 17.29 -6.55 -12.90
CA LEU A 449 15.96 -6.67 -13.50
C LEU A 449 14.87 -6.01 -12.63
N ALA A 450 15.05 -5.99 -11.31
CA ALA A 450 14.12 -5.31 -10.41
C ALA A 450 14.05 -3.80 -10.66
N LEU A 451 15.13 -3.20 -11.18
CA LEU A 451 15.27 -1.76 -11.38
C LEU A 451 14.92 -1.30 -12.79
N GLU A 452 14.62 -2.21 -13.71
CA GLU A 452 14.30 -1.91 -15.12
C GLU A 452 13.08 -0.97 -15.25
N PRO A 453 12.99 -0.08 -16.25
CA PRO A 453 11.74 0.63 -16.53
C PRO A 453 10.66 -0.32 -17.06
N ASN A 454 9.45 -0.29 -16.50
CA ASN A 454 8.33 -1.10 -16.96
C ASN A 454 7.00 -0.35 -16.74
N LYS A 455 6.19 -0.21 -17.80
CA LYS A 455 4.92 0.53 -17.78
C LYS A 455 3.69 -0.36 -18.00
N ASN A 456 3.88 -1.66 -18.15
CA ASN A 456 2.79 -2.58 -18.44
C ASN A 456 1.79 -2.62 -17.29
N ARG A 457 0.53 -2.89 -17.59
CA ARG A 457 -0.47 -3.07 -16.52
C ARG A 457 -0.15 -4.32 -15.72
N VAL A 458 -0.47 -4.26 -14.43
CA VAL A 458 -0.28 -5.38 -13.51
C VAL A 458 -1.45 -6.33 -13.70
N GLU A 459 -1.17 -7.48 -14.29
CA GLU A 459 -2.18 -8.51 -14.57
C GLU A 459 -2.08 -9.68 -13.60
N GLY A 460 -3.24 -10.15 -13.15
CA GLY A 460 -3.39 -11.33 -12.31
C GLY A 460 -2.90 -11.14 -10.87
N ARG A 461 -2.86 -12.28 -10.15
CA ARG A 461 -2.37 -12.36 -8.78
C ARG A 461 -0.88 -12.62 -8.76
N PHE A 462 -0.19 -11.97 -7.81
CA PHE A 462 1.25 -12.08 -7.63
C PHE A 462 1.71 -13.54 -7.44
N LEU A 463 1.17 -14.25 -6.44
CA LEU A 463 1.69 -15.57 -6.06
C LEU A 463 1.54 -16.65 -7.15
N PRO A 464 0.37 -16.87 -7.77
CA PRO A 464 0.23 -17.87 -8.84
C PRO A 464 1.14 -17.57 -10.05
N LYS A 465 1.26 -16.29 -10.41
CA LYS A 465 2.08 -15.85 -11.54
C LYS A 465 3.56 -16.11 -11.29
N VAL A 466 4.06 -15.75 -10.10
CA VAL A 466 5.48 -15.96 -9.74
C VAL A 466 5.80 -17.46 -9.66
N ILE A 467 4.90 -18.27 -9.09
CA ILE A 467 5.08 -19.74 -9.04
C ILE A 467 5.14 -20.31 -10.46
N MET A 468 4.19 -19.97 -11.33
CA MET A 468 4.16 -20.49 -12.71
C MET A 468 5.41 -20.11 -13.49
N ASN A 469 5.84 -18.85 -13.36
CA ASN A 469 7.06 -18.38 -14.02
C ASN A 469 8.31 -19.13 -13.54
N ALA A 470 8.33 -19.62 -12.29
CA ALA A 470 9.44 -20.40 -11.73
C ALA A 470 9.44 -21.89 -12.14
N VAL A 471 8.29 -22.47 -12.50
CA VAL A 471 8.18 -23.92 -12.81
C VAL A 471 9.16 -24.38 -13.89
N PRO A 472 9.34 -23.70 -15.04
CA PRO A 472 10.31 -24.11 -16.05
C PRO A 472 11.74 -24.22 -15.51
N GLY A 473 12.17 -23.27 -14.66
CA GLY A 473 13.49 -23.31 -14.04
C GLY A 473 13.63 -24.48 -13.06
N ILE A 474 12.61 -24.72 -12.23
CA ILE A 474 12.59 -25.83 -11.27
C ILE A 474 12.71 -27.18 -11.99
N VAL A 475 11.88 -27.42 -13.00
CA VAL A 475 11.88 -28.68 -13.76
C VAL A 475 13.21 -28.90 -14.48
N THR A 476 13.79 -27.85 -15.06
CA THR A 476 15.07 -27.94 -15.77
C THR A 476 16.20 -28.31 -14.82
N VAL A 477 16.29 -27.66 -13.65
CA VAL A 477 17.30 -28.04 -12.62
C VAL A 477 17.09 -29.48 -12.16
N MET A 478 15.85 -29.89 -11.88
CA MET A 478 15.56 -31.26 -11.45
C MET A 478 15.92 -32.30 -12.51
N ALA A 479 15.65 -32.04 -13.80
CA ALA A 479 16.08 -32.91 -14.89
C ALA A 479 17.61 -33.07 -14.93
N GLY A 480 18.35 -31.99 -14.69
CA GLY A 480 19.81 -32.01 -14.61
C GLY A 480 20.32 -32.83 -13.42
N ILE A 481 19.76 -32.61 -12.23
CA ILE A 481 20.14 -33.38 -11.03
C ILE A 481 19.83 -34.87 -11.22
N ILE A 482 18.66 -35.22 -11.74
CA ILE A 482 18.28 -36.61 -12.00
C ILE A 482 19.22 -37.24 -13.05
N ALA A 483 19.54 -36.52 -14.13
CA ALA A 483 20.46 -37.02 -15.15
C ALA A 483 21.87 -37.27 -14.59
N ILE A 484 22.37 -36.39 -13.72
CA ILE A 484 23.66 -36.60 -13.04
C ILE A 484 23.57 -37.81 -12.10
N VAL A 485 22.53 -37.93 -11.27
CA VAL A 485 22.33 -39.10 -10.39
C VAL A 485 22.35 -40.41 -11.19
N ILE A 486 21.59 -40.48 -12.30
CA ILE A 486 21.56 -41.68 -13.15
C ILE A 486 22.95 -41.96 -13.71
N THR A 487 23.65 -40.93 -14.19
CA THR A 487 24.96 -41.08 -14.83
C THR A 487 26.03 -41.53 -13.84
N THR A 488 26.06 -40.98 -12.63
CA THR A 488 27.04 -41.37 -11.60
C THR A 488 26.76 -42.75 -11.02
N GLN A 489 25.52 -43.23 -11.07
CA GLN A 489 25.15 -44.59 -10.64
C GLN A 489 25.37 -45.66 -11.72
N THR A 490 25.38 -45.29 -13.01
CA THR A 490 25.39 -46.27 -14.12
C THR A 490 26.62 -46.20 -15.02
N ILE A 491 27.09 -45.00 -15.38
CA ILE A 491 28.15 -44.81 -16.39
C ILE A 491 29.48 -44.43 -15.73
N LEU A 492 29.46 -43.40 -14.86
CA LEU A 492 30.63 -42.89 -14.15
C LEU A 492 30.59 -43.34 -12.68
N THR A 493 30.69 -44.64 -12.45
CA THR A 493 30.70 -45.22 -11.10
C THR A 493 32.02 -44.96 -10.39
N GLY A 494 31.98 -44.64 -9.10
CA GLY A 494 33.18 -44.49 -8.26
C GLY A 494 33.79 -43.09 -8.22
N LEU A 495 33.06 -42.06 -8.69
CA LEU A 495 33.50 -40.66 -8.55
C LEU A 495 33.61 -40.24 -7.08
N SER A 496 34.65 -39.46 -6.78
CA SER A 496 34.84 -38.81 -5.49
C SER A 496 33.70 -37.81 -5.19
N PRO A 497 33.45 -37.48 -3.90
CA PRO A 497 32.44 -36.50 -3.53
C PRO A 497 32.64 -35.13 -4.21
N ASP A 498 33.89 -34.69 -4.37
CA ASP A 498 34.22 -33.40 -5.00
C ASP A 498 33.91 -33.38 -6.50
N GLU A 499 34.18 -34.49 -7.21
CA GLU A 499 33.81 -34.65 -8.63
C GLU A 499 32.30 -34.62 -8.83
N GLN A 500 31.55 -35.29 -7.94
CA GLN A 500 30.09 -35.31 -7.98
C GLN A 500 29.50 -33.92 -7.69
N HIS A 501 29.97 -33.22 -6.66
CA HIS A 501 29.58 -31.83 -6.38
C HIS A 501 29.85 -30.90 -7.57
N ALA A 502 30.97 -31.08 -8.28
CA ALA A 502 31.30 -30.29 -9.47
C ALA A 502 30.32 -30.53 -10.62
N LEU A 503 29.93 -31.78 -10.87
CA LEU A 503 28.94 -32.11 -11.89
C LEU A 503 27.57 -31.50 -11.57
N TYR A 504 27.10 -31.61 -10.32
CA TYR A 504 25.85 -30.99 -9.88
C TYR A 504 25.90 -29.47 -9.99
N PHE A 505 27.00 -28.85 -9.58
CA PHE A 505 27.21 -27.41 -9.67
C PHE A 505 27.14 -26.91 -11.12
N LEU A 506 27.91 -27.50 -12.04
CA LEU A 506 27.95 -27.07 -13.44
C LEU A 506 26.63 -27.33 -14.18
N ALA A 507 25.96 -28.45 -13.93
CA ALA A 507 24.64 -28.71 -14.50
C ALA A 507 23.61 -27.67 -14.04
N THR A 508 23.65 -27.31 -12.75
CA THR A 508 22.68 -26.37 -12.16
C THR A 508 22.96 -24.92 -12.56
N VAL A 509 24.22 -24.53 -12.65
CA VAL A 509 24.63 -23.23 -13.19
C VAL A 509 24.13 -23.06 -14.63
N PHE A 510 24.32 -24.08 -15.48
CA PHE A 510 23.87 -24.04 -16.87
C PHE A 510 22.35 -23.91 -16.97
N ALA A 511 21.60 -24.72 -16.19
CA ALA A 511 20.14 -24.58 -16.08
C ALA A 511 19.72 -23.18 -15.58
N GLY A 512 20.45 -22.62 -14.61
CA GLY A 512 20.26 -21.26 -14.13
C GLY A 512 20.45 -20.22 -15.24
N TYR A 513 21.47 -20.35 -16.08
CA TYR A 513 21.68 -19.44 -17.21
C TYR A 513 20.60 -19.53 -18.28
N LEU A 514 20.07 -20.72 -18.59
CA LEU A 514 18.90 -20.84 -19.47
C LEU A 514 17.71 -20.05 -18.92
N PHE A 515 17.51 -20.07 -17.60
CA PHE A 515 16.44 -19.33 -16.96
C PHE A 515 16.72 -17.81 -16.91
N VAL A 516 17.96 -17.38 -16.67
CA VAL A 516 18.37 -15.96 -16.79
C VAL A 516 18.15 -15.47 -18.22
N PHE A 517 18.49 -16.28 -19.23
CA PHE A 517 18.26 -15.97 -20.64
C PHE A 517 16.77 -15.70 -20.92
N LYS A 518 15.87 -16.59 -20.46
CA LYS A 518 14.41 -16.37 -20.56
C LYS A 518 13.98 -15.08 -19.85
N SER A 519 14.55 -14.79 -18.69
CA SER A 519 14.19 -13.61 -17.90
C SER A 519 14.63 -12.30 -18.55
N CYS A 520 15.71 -12.35 -19.33
CA CYS A 520 16.28 -11.25 -20.11
C CYS A 520 15.68 -11.12 -21.52
N TRP A 521 14.75 -11.99 -21.92
CA TRP A 521 14.13 -11.95 -23.23
C TRP A 521 12.97 -10.94 -23.29
N PRO A 522 12.89 -10.05 -24.30
CA PRO A 522 13.85 -9.82 -25.39
C PRO A 522 15.09 -9.03 -24.95
N PHE A 523 16.24 -9.30 -25.59
CA PHE A 523 17.51 -8.69 -25.23
C PHE A 523 17.58 -7.20 -25.64
N ASN A 524 17.93 -6.36 -24.68
CA ASN A 524 18.40 -4.99 -24.86
C ASN A 524 19.87 -4.89 -24.41
N LEU A 525 20.49 -3.71 -24.51
CA LEU A 525 21.89 -3.52 -24.09
C LEU A 525 22.12 -3.90 -22.62
N LEU A 526 21.21 -3.52 -21.73
CA LEU A 526 21.29 -3.85 -20.30
C LEU A 526 21.25 -5.38 -20.08
N HIS A 527 20.33 -6.08 -20.75
CA HIS A 527 20.19 -7.52 -20.70
C HIS A 527 21.42 -8.24 -21.25
N ALA A 528 22.00 -7.75 -22.35
CA ALA A 528 23.20 -8.32 -22.93
C ALA A 528 24.40 -8.15 -21.98
N VAL A 529 24.61 -6.94 -21.44
CA VAL A 529 25.68 -6.66 -20.47
C VAL A 529 25.50 -7.48 -19.20
N LEU A 530 24.28 -7.59 -18.68
CA LEU A 530 23.97 -8.42 -17.53
C LEU A 530 24.31 -9.89 -17.80
N PHE A 531 23.77 -10.46 -18.89
CA PHE A 531 23.90 -11.87 -19.22
C PHE A 531 25.36 -12.27 -19.47
N VAL A 532 26.09 -11.49 -20.28
CA VAL A 532 27.51 -11.71 -20.53
C VAL A 532 28.34 -11.48 -19.27
N GLY A 533 28.00 -10.45 -18.48
CA GLY A 533 28.69 -10.11 -17.24
C GLY A 533 28.61 -11.22 -16.18
N VAL A 534 27.44 -11.85 -15.98
CA VAL A 534 27.31 -12.95 -15.02
C VAL A 534 28.00 -14.24 -15.47
N ILE A 535 28.10 -14.48 -16.79
CA ILE A 535 28.89 -15.59 -17.35
C ILE A 535 30.38 -15.31 -17.17
N ALA A 536 30.84 -14.10 -17.53
CA ALA A 536 32.22 -13.69 -17.36
C ALA A 536 32.67 -13.76 -15.90
N LEU A 537 31.81 -13.35 -14.96
CA LEU A 537 32.07 -13.43 -13.52
C LEU A 537 32.26 -14.89 -13.06
N LEU A 538 31.43 -15.82 -13.53
CA LEU A 538 31.61 -17.23 -13.18
C LEU A 538 32.89 -17.81 -13.79
N VAL A 539 33.18 -17.50 -15.06
CA VAL A 539 34.41 -17.92 -15.74
C VAL A 539 35.63 -17.38 -14.98
N LEU A 540 35.58 -16.13 -14.52
CA LEU A 540 36.60 -15.53 -13.66
C LEU A 540 36.77 -16.34 -12.37
N CYS A 541 35.67 -16.66 -11.66
CA CYS A 541 35.73 -17.45 -10.43
C CYS A 541 36.28 -18.87 -10.65
N TYR A 542 35.98 -19.49 -11.79
CA TYR A 542 36.37 -20.88 -12.06
C TYR A 542 37.80 -21.01 -12.61
N PHE A 543 38.28 -20.07 -13.43
CA PHE A 543 39.56 -20.19 -14.14
C PHE A 543 40.65 -19.23 -13.66
N VAL A 544 40.30 -18.05 -13.13
CA VAL A 544 41.30 -17.03 -12.77
C VAL A 544 41.79 -17.25 -11.35
N HIS A 545 43.12 -17.34 -11.21
CA HIS A 545 43.79 -17.37 -9.91
C HIS A 545 44.29 -15.97 -9.59
N LEU A 546 43.72 -15.34 -8.56
CA LEU A 546 44.20 -14.06 -8.05
C LEU A 546 45.21 -14.34 -6.94
N SER A 547 46.43 -13.84 -7.07
CA SER A 547 47.53 -14.09 -6.12
C SER A 547 47.22 -13.68 -4.67
N PHE A 548 46.21 -12.84 -4.47
CA PHE A 548 45.79 -12.29 -3.18
C PHE A 548 44.53 -12.95 -2.58
N ILE A 549 43.72 -13.66 -3.39
CA ILE A 549 42.50 -14.36 -2.93
C ILE A 549 42.35 -15.68 -3.68
N ASP A 550 42.40 -16.80 -2.95
CA ASP A 550 42.03 -18.09 -3.51
C ASP A 550 40.51 -18.27 -3.51
N ILE A 551 39.88 -17.69 -4.54
CA ILE A 551 38.42 -17.74 -4.77
C ILE A 551 37.93 -19.20 -4.84
N GLN A 552 38.78 -20.12 -5.26
CA GLN A 552 38.37 -21.47 -5.62
C GLN A 552 38.32 -22.39 -4.43
N SER A 553 39.30 -22.32 -3.53
CA SER A 553 39.20 -22.98 -2.24
C SER A 553 38.06 -22.38 -1.41
N PHE A 554 37.86 -21.06 -1.48
CA PHE A 554 36.75 -20.38 -0.81
C PHE A 554 35.38 -20.93 -1.23
N PHE A 555 35.14 -21.10 -2.53
CA PHE A 555 33.89 -21.65 -3.05
C PHE A 555 33.86 -23.18 -3.20
N GLY A 556 34.99 -23.87 -2.99
CA GLY A 556 35.07 -25.32 -3.15
C GLY A 556 34.91 -25.79 -4.59
N LEU A 557 35.52 -25.09 -5.53
CA LEU A 557 35.41 -25.40 -6.97
C LEU A 557 36.48 -26.42 -7.37
N TYR A 558 36.03 -27.63 -7.71
CA TYR A 558 36.91 -28.69 -8.20
C TYR A 558 37.30 -28.46 -9.67
N ARG A 559 38.61 -28.49 -9.96
CA ARG A 559 39.20 -28.25 -11.30
C ARG A 559 39.49 -29.53 -12.11
N GLY A 560 39.57 -30.68 -11.46
CA GLY A 560 40.02 -31.94 -12.07
C GLY A 560 39.01 -32.61 -12.99
N ILE A 561 38.18 -31.84 -13.72
CA ILE A 561 37.11 -32.39 -14.56
C ILE A 561 37.72 -33.18 -15.72
N THR A 562 37.57 -34.49 -15.68
CA THR A 562 38.09 -35.39 -16.71
C THR A 562 37.36 -35.20 -18.05
N PRO A 563 37.97 -35.56 -19.19
CA PRO A 563 37.29 -35.52 -20.49
C PRO A 563 35.99 -36.34 -20.53
N ALA A 564 35.88 -37.40 -19.74
CA ALA A 564 34.66 -38.20 -19.61
C ALA A 564 33.54 -37.42 -18.92
N MET A 565 33.85 -36.67 -17.85
CA MET A 565 32.90 -35.79 -17.18
C MET A 565 32.42 -34.67 -18.11
N TRP A 566 33.30 -34.09 -18.93
CA TRP A 566 32.91 -33.11 -19.95
C TRP A 566 31.94 -33.67 -21.00
N LYS A 567 32.16 -34.91 -21.46
CA LYS A 567 31.21 -35.59 -22.37
C LYS A 567 29.84 -35.77 -21.73
N VAL A 568 29.81 -36.20 -20.47
CA VAL A 568 28.56 -36.32 -19.71
C VAL A 568 27.87 -34.97 -19.57
N LEU A 569 28.59 -33.92 -19.18
CA LEU A 569 28.04 -32.57 -19.08
C LEU A 569 27.47 -32.07 -20.41
N ALA A 570 28.14 -32.33 -21.54
CA ALA A 570 27.63 -31.95 -22.86
C ALA A 570 26.30 -32.63 -23.20
N VAL A 571 26.16 -33.92 -22.87
CA VAL A 571 24.90 -34.67 -23.04
C VAL A 571 23.82 -34.11 -22.12
N VAL A 572 24.13 -33.91 -20.83
CA VAL A 572 23.19 -33.34 -19.86
C VAL A 572 22.74 -31.95 -20.29
N TRP A 573 23.66 -31.06 -20.70
CA TRP A 573 23.32 -29.73 -21.20
C TRP A 573 22.43 -29.78 -22.44
N SER A 574 22.65 -30.72 -23.35
CA SER A 574 21.77 -30.92 -24.51
C SER A 574 20.35 -31.31 -24.08
N ILE A 575 20.21 -32.23 -23.12
CA ILE A 575 18.92 -32.60 -22.53
C ILE A 575 18.27 -31.39 -21.85
N LEU A 576 19.04 -30.61 -21.09
CA LEU A 576 18.55 -29.42 -20.39
C LEU A 576 18.01 -28.37 -21.36
N VAL A 577 18.67 -28.14 -22.50
CA VAL A 577 18.17 -27.23 -23.54
C VAL A 577 16.82 -27.71 -24.09
N VAL A 578 16.68 -29.00 -24.38
CA VAL A 578 15.42 -29.58 -24.89
C VAL A 578 14.30 -29.47 -23.86
N VAL A 579 14.57 -29.89 -22.61
CA VAL A 579 13.60 -29.79 -21.51
C VAL A 579 13.19 -28.34 -21.28
N PHE A 580 14.14 -27.42 -21.26
CA PHE A 580 13.87 -26.00 -21.06
C PHE A 580 13.03 -25.41 -22.20
N ALA A 581 13.36 -25.72 -23.46
CA ALA A 581 12.61 -25.27 -24.62
C ALA A 581 11.17 -25.80 -24.60
N ALA A 582 10.97 -27.08 -24.26
CA ALA A 582 9.64 -27.67 -24.09
C ALA A 582 8.85 -26.97 -22.98
N MET A 583 9.46 -26.78 -21.81
CA MET A 583 8.82 -26.10 -20.68
C MET A 583 8.51 -24.63 -20.99
N TRP A 584 9.36 -23.95 -21.74
CA TRP A 584 9.13 -22.57 -22.16
C TRP A 584 7.97 -22.45 -23.16
N ALA A 585 7.85 -23.39 -24.10
CA ALA A 585 6.71 -23.46 -25.01
C ALA A 585 5.39 -23.76 -24.27
N LEU A 586 5.42 -24.66 -23.29
CA LEU A 586 4.27 -24.99 -22.44
C LEU A 586 3.84 -23.81 -21.58
N ASP A 587 4.80 -23.07 -21.00
CA ASP A 587 4.54 -21.85 -20.26
C ASP A 587 3.72 -20.89 -21.13
N LYS A 588 4.17 -20.57 -22.35
CA LYS A 588 3.42 -19.67 -23.26
C LYS A 588 1.99 -20.14 -23.57
N LYS A 589 1.75 -21.46 -23.63
CA LYS A 589 0.46 -22.06 -24.01
C LYS A 589 -0.52 -22.20 -22.83
N TYR A 590 -0.02 -22.49 -21.62
CA TYR A 590 -0.86 -22.86 -20.47
C TYR A 590 -0.87 -21.82 -19.33
N ASN A 591 -0.05 -20.77 -19.38
CA ASN A 591 0.05 -19.77 -18.30
C ASN A 591 -1.31 -19.14 -17.98
N VAL A 592 -2.07 -18.73 -19.01
CA VAL A 592 -3.34 -18.00 -18.83
C VAL A 592 -4.39 -18.87 -18.12
N ARG A 593 -4.57 -20.13 -18.53
CA ARG A 593 -5.62 -21.01 -17.99
C ARG A 593 -5.34 -21.48 -16.56
N PHE A 594 -4.07 -21.65 -16.21
CA PHE A 594 -3.70 -22.03 -14.86
C PHE A 594 -3.78 -20.85 -13.89
N GLN A 595 -3.35 -19.66 -14.32
CA GLN A 595 -3.45 -18.44 -13.52
C GLN A 595 -4.90 -18.14 -13.11
N THR A 596 -5.86 -18.29 -14.04
CA THR A 596 -7.28 -18.13 -13.72
C THR A 596 -7.77 -19.18 -12.74
N THR A 597 -7.49 -20.47 -13.00
CA THR A 597 -7.95 -21.57 -12.14
C THR A 597 -7.43 -21.49 -10.71
N VAL A 598 -6.13 -21.17 -10.52
CA VAL A 598 -5.55 -21.03 -9.18
C VAL A 598 -6.01 -19.73 -8.52
N GLY A 599 -6.19 -18.66 -9.30
CA GLY A 599 -6.80 -17.42 -8.83
C GLY A 599 -8.17 -17.66 -8.20
N ASP A 600 -9.04 -18.38 -8.91
CA ASP A 600 -10.39 -18.72 -8.44
C ASP A 600 -10.40 -19.54 -7.14
N ILE A 601 -9.41 -20.42 -6.96
CA ILE A 601 -9.26 -21.21 -5.72
C ILE A 601 -8.82 -20.30 -4.56
N GLU A 602 -7.86 -19.41 -4.80
CA GLU A 602 -7.45 -18.44 -3.78
C GLU A 602 -8.59 -17.50 -3.41
N ASP A 603 -9.39 -17.03 -4.38
CA ASP A 603 -10.59 -16.25 -4.15
C ASP A 603 -11.56 -16.95 -3.19
N LYS A 604 -11.85 -18.23 -3.43
CA LYS A 604 -12.71 -19.02 -2.55
C LYS A 604 -12.13 -19.17 -1.14
N ILE A 605 -10.81 -19.30 -1.01
CA ILE A 605 -10.13 -19.41 0.29
C ILE A 605 -10.17 -18.08 1.04
N ASP A 606 -9.92 -16.96 0.36
CA ASP A 606 -9.89 -15.63 0.94
C ASP A 606 -11.30 -15.19 1.37
N LEU A 607 -12.31 -15.40 0.51
CA LEU A 607 -13.72 -15.18 0.86
C LEU A 607 -14.13 -15.97 2.12
N ARG A 608 -13.77 -17.26 2.17
CA ARG A 608 -14.06 -18.10 3.33
C ARG A 608 -13.30 -17.63 4.60
N ARG A 609 -12.08 -17.11 4.46
CA ARG A 609 -11.35 -16.51 5.60
C ARG A 609 -12.00 -15.22 6.07
N GLU A 610 -12.43 -14.36 5.17
CA GLU A 610 -13.15 -13.14 5.51
C GLU A 610 -14.47 -13.43 6.21
N GLU A 611 -15.24 -14.41 5.75
CA GLU A 611 -16.44 -14.87 6.44
C GLU A 611 -16.13 -15.32 7.88
N VAL A 612 -15.04 -16.08 8.07
CA VAL A 612 -14.61 -16.54 9.39
C VAL A 612 -14.18 -15.36 10.27
N LEU A 613 -13.49 -14.37 9.71
CA LEU A 613 -13.09 -13.14 10.40
C LEU A 613 -14.30 -12.30 10.79
N LYS A 614 -15.22 -12.02 9.85
CA LYS A 614 -16.49 -11.33 10.11
C LYS A 614 -17.29 -12.04 11.20
N LYS A 615 -17.39 -13.38 11.15
CA LYS A 615 -18.02 -14.19 12.21
C LYS A 615 -17.31 -14.03 13.56
N ARG A 616 -15.97 -14.01 13.58
CA ARG A 616 -15.18 -13.79 14.81
C ARG A 616 -15.36 -12.39 15.37
N GLU A 617 -15.39 -11.36 14.52
CA GLU A 617 -15.59 -9.97 14.92
C GLU A 617 -17.00 -9.71 15.40
N ALA A 618 -18.02 -10.22 14.71
CA ALA A 618 -19.40 -10.20 15.17
C ALA A 618 -19.52 -10.88 16.55
N LYS A 619 -18.85 -12.02 16.75
CA LYS A 619 -18.81 -12.71 18.06
C LYS A 619 -18.07 -11.90 19.13
N LYS A 620 -17.01 -11.17 18.79
CA LYS A 620 -16.32 -10.24 19.69
C LYS A 620 -17.18 -9.03 20.04
N ALA A 621 -17.85 -8.42 19.06
CA ALA A 621 -18.75 -7.29 19.24
C ALA A 621 -19.94 -7.70 20.13
N ALA A 622 -20.55 -8.86 19.89
CA ALA A 622 -21.61 -9.41 20.72
C ALA A 622 -21.14 -9.66 22.16
N ARG A 623 -19.92 -10.16 22.36
CA ARG A 623 -19.32 -10.31 23.70
C ARG A 623 -19.10 -8.96 24.39
N LYS A 624 -18.63 -7.94 23.65
CA LYS A 624 -18.40 -6.59 24.18
C LYS A 624 -19.72 -5.91 24.56
N ALA A 625 -20.74 -6.00 23.71
CA ALA A 625 -22.09 -5.51 23.99
C ALA A 625 -22.73 -6.22 25.20
N LYS A 626 -22.54 -7.54 25.33
CA LYS A 626 -22.98 -8.30 26.50
C LYS A 626 -22.27 -7.83 27.77
N LYS A 627 -20.96 -7.56 27.71
CA LYS A 627 -20.18 -7.05 28.84
C LYS A 627 -20.64 -5.65 29.28
N SER A 628 -20.84 -4.72 28.35
CA SER A 628 -21.35 -3.37 28.65
C SER A 628 -22.77 -3.40 29.22
N LEU A 629 -23.62 -4.35 28.79
CA LEU A 629 -24.95 -4.57 29.37
C LEU A 629 -24.89 -5.12 30.81
N TYR A 630 -23.94 -5.98 31.12
CA TYR A 630 -23.70 -6.46 32.50
C TYR A 630 -23.20 -5.33 33.40
N GLU A 631 -22.29 -4.48 32.90
CA GLU A 631 -21.77 -3.31 33.62
C GLU A 631 -22.88 -2.27 33.87
N ALA A 632 -23.75 -2.02 32.88
CA ALA A 632 -24.91 -1.15 33.03
C ALA A 632 -25.95 -1.73 34.03
N ARG A 633 -26.17 -3.05 34.03
CA ARG A 633 -27.02 -3.71 35.04
C ARG A 633 -26.45 -3.59 36.45
N GLY A 634 -25.13 -3.68 36.59
CA GLY A 634 -24.42 -3.51 37.86
C GLY A 634 -24.47 -2.07 38.41
N SER A 635 -24.61 -1.06 37.55
CA SER A 635 -24.80 0.34 37.98
C SER A 635 -26.28 0.65 38.29
N THR A 636 -27.24 0.08 37.55
CA THR A 636 -28.68 0.23 37.83
C THR A 636 -29.15 -0.55 39.06
N ALA A 637 -28.43 -1.58 39.50
CA ALA A 637 -28.70 -2.22 40.79
C ALA A 637 -28.37 -1.30 41.99
N ARG A 638 -27.64 -0.20 41.76
CA ARG A 638 -27.25 0.78 42.79
C ARG A 638 -28.15 2.03 42.83
N TYR A 639 -28.99 2.23 41.83
CA TYR A 639 -29.99 3.30 41.78
C TYR A 639 -31.24 2.76 41.09
N GLY A 640 -32.30 2.53 41.87
CA GLY A 640 -33.57 1.99 41.37
C GLY A 640 -34.14 2.85 40.25
N ALA A 641 -34.14 2.33 39.02
CA ALA A 641 -34.75 2.99 37.87
C ALA A 641 -35.42 1.99 36.91
N SER A 642 -36.76 2.01 36.98
CA SER A 642 -37.82 1.79 35.98
C SER A 642 -37.70 0.76 34.84
N LEU A 643 -38.80 0.01 34.66
CA LEU A 643 -39.11 -0.98 33.60
C LEU A 643 -38.80 -0.51 32.16
N THR A 644 -38.71 0.80 31.91
CA THR A 644 -38.52 1.38 30.57
C THR A 644 -37.16 1.04 29.95
N ILE A 645 -36.10 0.91 30.75
CA ILE A 645 -34.75 0.55 30.27
C ILE A 645 -34.68 -0.94 29.90
N GLN A 646 -35.44 -1.80 30.60
CA GLN A 646 -35.50 -3.24 30.30
C GLN A 646 -36.22 -3.54 28.98
N CYS A 647 -37.25 -2.77 28.62
CA CYS A 647 -37.93 -2.89 27.33
C CYS A 647 -37.05 -2.43 26.16
N ALA A 648 -36.34 -1.30 26.31
CA ALA A 648 -35.40 -0.82 25.28
C ALA A 648 -34.26 -1.82 25.02
N ALA A 649 -33.72 -2.45 26.07
CA ALA A 649 -32.68 -3.47 25.96
C ALA A 649 -33.18 -4.75 25.26
N ARG A 650 -34.44 -5.17 25.49
CA ARG A 650 -35.05 -6.31 24.78
C ARG A 650 -35.29 -6.01 23.29
N GLY A 651 -35.68 -4.77 22.96
CA GLY A 651 -35.80 -4.30 21.57
C GLY A 651 -34.46 -4.41 20.81
N ALA A 652 -33.37 -3.94 21.42
CA ALA A 652 -32.03 -4.02 20.85
C ALA A 652 -31.53 -5.46 20.66
N ILE A 653 -31.88 -6.39 21.56
CA ILE A 653 -31.57 -7.83 21.42
C ILE A 653 -32.33 -8.46 20.25
N CYS A 654 -33.59 -8.07 20.03
CA CYS A 654 -34.38 -8.53 18.87
C CYS A 654 -33.80 -7.99 17.55
N GLN A 655 -33.36 -6.74 17.52
CA GLN A 655 -32.72 -6.14 16.34
C GLN A 655 -31.36 -6.78 16.02
N ALA A 656 -30.53 -7.05 17.05
CA ALA A 656 -29.24 -7.72 16.87
C ALA A 656 -29.40 -9.19 16.43
N LYS A 657 -30.44 -9.89 16.90
CA LYS A 657 -30.79 -11.25 16.42
C LYS A 657 -31.30 -11.26 14.98
N ARG A 658 -32.07 -10.24 14.56
CA ARG A 658 -32.49 -10.07 13.16
C ARG A 658 -31.31 -9.80 12.23
N LEU A 659 -30.35 -8.96 12.64
CA LEU A 659 -29.12 -8.72 11.88
C LEU A 659 -28.26 -9.98 11.74
N THR A 660 -28.22 -10.86 12.75
CA THR A 660 -27.49 -12.14 12.66
C THR A 660 -28.22 -13.18 11.80
N ALA A 661 -29.55 -13.13 11.72
CA ALA A 661 -30.34 -14.01 10.87
C ALA A 661 -30.32 -13.58 9.38
N SER A 662 -30.29 -12.28 9.08
CA SER A 662 -30.22 -11.75 7.71
C SER A 662 -28.89 -12.06 7.00
N ILE A 663 -27.82 -12.30 7.75
CA ILE A 663 -26.49 -12.66 7.21
C ILE A 663 -26.41 -14.17 6.88
N ALA A 664 -27.44 -14.97 7.19
CA ALA A 664 -27.40 -16.43 7.14
C ALA A 664 -28.17 -17.10 5.99
N ALA A 665 -28.69 -16.36 4.99
CA ALA A 665 -29.42 -16.96 3.87
C ALA A 665 -28.65 -16.86 2.55
N PRO A 666 -28.17 -17.97 1.95
CA PRO A 666 -27.80 -18.00 0.54
C PRO A 666 -29.04 -18.28 -0.32
N SER A 667 -29.24 -17.48 -1.36
CA SER A 667 -30.19 -17.74 -2.44
C SER A 667 -29.74 -18.99 -3.23
N ALA A 668 -30.58 -20.02 -3.22
CA ALA A 668 -30.37 -21.24 -3.98
C ALA A 668 -31.20 -21.22 -5.26
N THR A 669 -30.59 -20.96 -6.40
CA THR A 669 -31.13 -21.37 -7.71
C THR A 669 -30.00 -21.55 -8.75
N SER A 670 -29.96 -22.76 -9.33
CA SER A 670 -29.21 -23.22 -10.52
C SER A 670 -27.70 -23.53 -10.42
N MET A 671 -27.35 -24.81 -10.23
CA MET A 671 -26.12 -25.45 -10.74
C MET A 671 -26.40 -26.93 -11.10
N PRO A 672 -25.84 -27.47 -12.21
CA PRO A 672 -26.00 -28.87 -12.61
C PRO A 672 -24.94 -29.79 -11.94
N PRO A 673 -25.10 -31.13 -11.96
CA PRO A 673 -24.36 -32.02 -11.08
C PRO A 673 -23.06 -32.52 -11.72
N VAL A 674 -21.92 -32.39 -11.02
CA VAL A 674 -20.69 -33.11 -11.35
C VAL A 674 -20.04 -33.70 -10.08
N THR A 675 -20.22 -35.02 -9.97
CA THR A 675 -19.40 -36.07 -9.34
C THR A 675 -18.99 -36.02 -7.85
N ARG A 676 -19.59 -36.97 -7.13
CA ARG A 676 -19.25 -37.64 -5.87
C ARG A 676 -17.76 -37.61 -5.44
N PHE A 677 -17.47 -36.96 -4.32
CA PHE A 677 -16.48 -37.38 -3.30
C PHE A 677 -16.66 -36.56 -2.01
N SER A 678 -17.69 -36.81 -1.20
CA SER A 678 -17.78 -36.20 0.15
C SER A 678 -18.79 -36.82 1.12
N THR A 679 -18.98 -38.14 1.16
CA THR A 679 -19.81 -38.79 2.19
C THR A 679 -19.04 -39.16 3.47
N LEU A 680 -17.72 -38.99 3.52
CA LEU A 680 -16.92 -39.27 4.74
C LEU A 680 -16.75 -38.05 5.67
N GLY A 681 -16.92 -36.83 5.15
CA GLY A 681 -16.68 -35.58 5.91
C GLY A 681 -17.83 -35.15 6.82
N LEU A 682 -19.08 -35.48 6.48
CA LEU A 682 -20.26 -35.12 7.28
C LEU A 682 -20.50 -36.08 8.45
N ALA A 683 -20.12 -37.35 8.35
CA ALA A 683 -20.27 -38.33 9.43
C ALA A 683 -19.34 -38.07 10.63
N LEU A 684 -18.19 -37.42 10.41
CA LEU A 684 -17.22 -37.09 11.45
C LEU A 684 -17.56 -35.82 12.24
N LEU A 685 -18.39 -34.93 11.68
CA LEU A 685 -18.83 -33.69 12.36
C LEU A 685 -20.02 -33.95 13.31
N ALA A 686 -20.92 -34.87 12.98
CA ALA A 686 -22.04 -35.23 13.85
C ALA A 686 -21.61 -35.98 15.13
N LYS A 687 -20.49 -36.73 15.09
CA LYS A 687 -19.98 -37.47 16.25
C LYS A 687 -19.28 -36.60 17.30
N LYS A 688 -18.86 -35.38 16.96
CA LYS A 688 -18.11 -34.49 17.85
C LYS A 688 -19.02 -33.79 18.87
N ASP A 689 -20.23 -33.44 18.47
CA ASP A 689 -21.19 -32.76 19.33
C ASP A 689 -21.82 -33.73 20.36
N GLU A 690 -21.96 -35.02 20.02
CA GLU A 690 -22.44 -36.04 20.97
C GLU A 690 -21.40 -36.38 22.07
N ILE A 691 -20.10 -36.34 21.74
CA ILE A 691 -19.01 -36.55 22.70
C ILE A 691 -18.85 -35.33 23.62
N CYS A 692 -19.03 -34.11 23.12
CA CYS A 692 -19.00 -32.90 23.95
C CYS A 692 -20.20 -32.80 24.91
N ALA A 693 -21.37 -33.30 24.53
CA ALA A 693 -22.56 -33.31 25.40
C ALA A 693 -22.50 -34.39 26.49
N LYS A 694 -21.93 -35.58 26.22
CA LYS A 694 -21.73 -36.63 27.23
C LYS A 694 -20.63 -36.30 28.23
N ALA A 695 -19.60 -35.53 27.85
CA ALA A 695 -18.54 -35.09 28.76
C ALA A 695 -19.01 -34.03 29.77
N SER A 696 -19.97 -33.17 29.41
CA SER A 696 -20.49 -32.14 30.33
C SER A 696 -21.41 -32.68 31.43
N VAL A 697 -22.06 -33.83 31.22
CA VAL A 697 -22.97 -34.43 32.22
C VAL A 697 -22.21 -35.31 33.23
N LEU A 698 -21.08 -35.90 32.83
CA LEU A 698 -20.21 -36.68 33.73
C LEU A 698 -19.32 -35.82 34.66
N MET A 699 -19.08 -34.55 34.32
CA MET A 699 -18.26 -33.64 35.13
C MET A 699 -19.01 -32.96 36.28
N THR A 700 -20.34 -33.02 36.32
CA THR A 700 -21.16 -32.38 37.38
C THR A 700 -21.52 -33.33 38.53
N GLN A 701 -21.21 -34.63 38.44
CA GLN A 701 -21.52 -35.63 39.48
C GLN A 701 -20.30 -36.15 40.28
N ARG A 702 -19.10 -35.58 40.11
CA ARG A 702 -17.87 -36.08 40.78
C ARG A 702 -17.03 -35.03 41.52
N ILE A 703 -17.65 -33.98 42.04
CA ILE A 703 -17.01 -33.06 42.99
C ILE A 703 -17.84 -33.01 44.27
N SER A 704 -17.77 -34.10 45.02
CA SER A 704 -18.23 -34.25 46.41
C SER A 704 -17.57 -35.52 46.99
N ALA A 705 -16.24 -35.57 47.01
CA ALA A 705 -15.47 -36.48 47.86
C ALA A 705 -13.96 -36.19 47.78
N SER A 706 -13.37 -35.91 48.95
CA SER A 706 -11.99 -36.23 49.39
C SER A 706 -10.77 -35.76 48.57
N THR A 707 -10.10 -34.74 49.12
CA THR A 707 -8.66 -34.70 49.51
C THR A 707 -7.63 -35.51 48.71
N SER A 708 -6.74 -34.80 48.00
CA SER A 708 -5.26 -34.77 48.17
C SER A 708 -4.61 -34.20 46.90
N GLY A 709 -3.55 -33.41 47.08
CA GLY A 709 -3.05 -32.48 46.05
C GLY A 709 -2.39 -33.13 44.84
N ILE A 710 -2.69 -32.58 43.65
CA ILE A 710 -1.91 -32.45 42.40
C ILE A 710 -2.71 -31.50 41.48
N PRO A 711 -2.14 -30.47 40.81
CA PRO A 711 -2.89 -29.66 39.84
C PRO A 711 -3.02 -30.36 38.46
N PRO A 712 -4.19 -30.31 37.80
CA PRO A 712 -4.44 -31.07 36.55
C PRO A 712 -4.01 -30.34 35.26
N MET A 713 -3.45 -31.15 34.34
CA MET A 713 -3.12 -30.81 32.95
C MET A 713 -4.35 -30.42 32.11
N THR A 714 -4.58 -29.13 31.84
CA THR A 714 -5.55 -28.71 30.81
C THR A 714 -5.13 -27.48 29.98
N LYS A 715 -3.82 -27.14 29.95
CA LYS A 715 -3.33 -25.95 29.24
C LYS A 715 -2.48 -26.21 27.98
N TRP A 716 -2.45 -27.45 27.48
CA TRP A 716 -1.47 -27.91 26.48
C TRP A 716 -1.96 -28.00 25.02
N LEU A 717 -3.19 -27.58 24.71
CA LEU A 717 -3.80 -27.88 23.40
C LEU A 717 -4.14 -26.67 22.51
N THR A 718 -3.63 -25.45 22.77
CA THR A 718 -4.03 -24.28 21.96
C THR A 718 -2.93 -23.37 21.40
N GLU A 719 -1.63 -23.64 21.58
CA GLU A 719 -0.58 -22.79 20.98
C GLU A 719 0.63 -23.59 20.46
N PRO A 720 0.95 -23.55 19.14
CA PRO A 720 2.13 -24.24 18.59
C PRO A 720 3.46 -23.51 18.85
N VAL A 721 3.44 -22.28 19.37
CA VAL A 721 4.64 -21.44 19.61
C VAL A 721 5.30 -21.76 20.97
N SER A 722 4.54 -22.28 21.93
CA SER A 722 5.03 -22.58 23.28
C SER A 722 5.81 -23.90 23.37
N ALA A 723 5.55 -24.86 22.47
CA ALA A 723 6.28 -26.13 22.42
C ALA A 723 7.74 -25.95 21.98
N VAL A 724 8.01 -25.04 21.03
CA VAL A 724 9.37 -24.74 20.55
C VAL A 724 10.19 -23.98 21.60
N ALA A 725 9.55 -23.06 22.34
CA ALA A 725 10.18 -22.34 23.44
C ALA A 725 10.52 -23.24 24.65
N LEU A 726 9.76 -24.33 24.84
CA LEU A 726 10.01 -25.29 25.91
C LEU A 726 11.14 -26.27 25.56
N ILE A 727 11.21 -26.74 24.31
CA ILE A 727 12.31 -27.59 23.82
C ILE A 727 13.66 -26.84 23.90
N MET A 728 13.66 -25.55 23.59
CA MET A 728 14.82 -24.67 23.77
C MET A 728 15.21 -24.43 25.24
N LYS A 729 14.27 -24.53 26.17
CA LYS A 729 14.53 -24.39 27.62
C LYS A 729 15.06 -25.67 28.28
N THR A 730 14.79 -26.83 27.70
CA THR A 730 15.28 -28.13 28.20
C THR A 730 16.67 -28.51 27.69
N LEU A 731 17.25 -27.77 26.75
CA LEU A 731 18.53 -28.10 26.09
C LEU A 731 19.69 -27.15 26.42
N VAL A 732 19.53 -26.21 27.35
CA VAL A 732 20.61 -25.30 27.79
C VAL A 732 20.76 -25.36 29.31
N PRO A 733 21.92 -25.76 29.87
CA PRO A 733 22.16 -25.70 31.30
C PRO A 733 22.14 -24.25 31.79
N THR A 734 21.38 -24.01 32.85
CA THR A 734 21.30 -22.76 33.61
C THR A 734 22.66 -22.33 34.15
N ALA A 735 23.12 -21.17 33.72
CA ALA A 735 23.77 -20.19 34.58
C ALA A 735 23.26 -18.81 34.17
N VAL A 736 23.07 -17.93 35.15
CA VAL A 736 22.96 -16.45 35.06
C VAL A 736 21.66 -15.88 35.66
N PHE A 737 21.91 -15.25 36.82
CA PHE A 737 21.31 -14.01 37.35
C PHE A 737 19.90 -14.05 37.94
N ASN A 738 19.93 -13.96 39.27
CA ASN A 738 18.88 -13.42 40.10
C ASN A 738 19.18 -11.93 40.36
N SER A 739 18.12 -11.16 40.64
CA SER A 739 18.10 -9.82 41.28
C SER A 739 18.15 -8.57 40.38
N TYR A 740 16.98 -7.97 40.16
CA TYR A 740 16.80 -6.51 40.13
C TYR A 740 15.62 -6.15 41.04
N PRO A 741 15.78 -5.30 42.05
CA PRO A 741 14.68 -4.56 42.63
C PRO A 741 14.63 -3.13 42.05
N ARG A 742 13.39 -2.64 41.96
CA ARG A 742 13.02 -1.23 41.74
C ARG A 742 13.63 -0.34 42.82
N MET A 743 13.90 0.94 42.50
CA MET A 743 13.53 2.04 43.41
C MET A 743 13.59 3.42 42.75
N ASP A 744 12.61 4.23 43.15
CA ASP A 744 12.49 5.68 42.98
C ASP A 744 13.34 6.43 44.03
N VAL A 745 13.81 7.62 43.62
CA VAL A 745 14.12 8.87 44.36
C VAL A 745 14.58 8.80 45.84
N SER A 746 15.81 9.27 46.13
CA SER A 746 16.08 10.46 46.98
C SER A 746 17.56 10.60 47.43
N THR A 747 18.03 11.87 47.40
CA THR A 747 19.02 12.55 48.27
C THR A 747 20.46 12.05 48.50
N ARG A 748 21.39 13.02 48.31
CA ARG A 748 22.69 13.25 49.01
C ARG A 748 23.82 12.23 48.72
N SER A 749 25.11 12.53 48.67
CA SER A 749 25.96 13.73 48.64
C SER A 749 27.41 13.21 48.64
N ILE A 750 28.27 13.74 47.76
CA ILE A 750 29.72 14.00 47.95
C ILE A 750 30.65 12.79 48.19
N ILE A 751 31.71 12.70 47.36
CA ILE A 751 33.16 12.63 47.71
C ILE A 751 33.93 12.08 46.48
N MET A 752 34.69 12.97 45.80
CA MET A 752 35.93 12.66 45.04
C MET A 752 37.09 12.53 46.07
N PRO A 753 38.29 11.94 45.80
CA PRO A 753 39.14 12.10 44.58
C PRO A 753 40.18 10.92 44.40
N PRO A 754 41.44 11.03 43.88
CA PRO A 754 42.10 11.82 42.82
C PRO A 754 42.87 10.89 41.78
N PRO A 755 43.98 11.25 41.06
CA PRO A 755 44.12 11.04 39.60
C PRO A 755 45.39 10.23 39.15
N ALA A 756 45.63 10.20 37.83
CA ALA A 756 46.63 9.47 37.00
C ALA A 756 48.12 9.44 37.45
N PRO A 757 49.02 8.66 36.76
CA PRO A 757 49.86 9.32 35.72
C PRO A 757 50.39 8.46 34.51
N THR A 758 50.55 9.16 33.36
CA THR A 758 51.67 9.21 32.35
C THR A 758 52.18 8.00 31.50
N ASN A 759 51.87 8.04 30.17
CA ASN A 759 52.69 8.17 28.90
C ASN A 759 54.07 7.44 28.70
N PRO A 760 54.73 7.36 27.49
CA PRO A 760 54.37 7.68 26.07
C PRO A 760 54.95 6.73 24.95
N GLN A 761 54.81 7.12 23.65
CA GLN A 761 55.63 6.79 22.42
C GLN A 761 55.21 5.56 21.54
N ILE A 762 55.14 5.50 20.17
CA ILE A 762 55.62 6.27 18.98
C ILE A 762 54.82 5.86 17.68
N ILE A 763 54.42 6.85 16.85
CA ILE A 763 54.45 7.09 15.35
C ILE A 763 54.05 5.99 14.30
N PRO A 764 53.47 6.36 13.12
CA PRO A 764 52.44 5.60 12.37
C PRO A 764 52.88 5.03 10.99
N ILE A 765 52.06 4.13 10.43
CA ILE A 765 52.01 3.85 8.98
C ILE A 765 50.54 3.70 8.54
N VAL A 766 50.19 4.46 7.50
CA VAL A 766 48.91 4.50 6.80
C VAL A 766 48.81 3.33 5.81
N ALA A 767 47.70 2.60 5.83
CA ALA A 767 47.17 1.89 4.66
C ALA A 767 45.64 1.80 4.80
N ASP A 768 44.95 2.55 3.95
CA ASP A 768 43.49 2.59 3.81
C ASP A 768 42.96 1.26 3.28
N SER A 769 42.02 0.66 4.01
CA SER A 769 41.03 -0.26 3.46
C SER A 769 39.70 -0.02 4.16
N ALA A 770 38.94 0.95 3.65
CA ALA A 770 37.57 1.19 4.06
C ALA A 770 36.68 0.02 3.58
N ASN A 771 36.22 -0.78 4.53
CA ASN A 771 35.10 -1.70 4.33
C ASN A 771 34.08 -1.54 5.47
N VAL A 772 32.89 -1.11 5.06
CA VAL A 772 31.57 -1.53 5.57
C VAL A 772 31.24 -1.11 7.01
N CYS A 773 30.64 0.07 7.14
CA CYS A 773 29.84 0.45 8.30
C CYS A 773 28.59 -0.43 8.42
N THR A 774 28.59 -1.29 9.44
CA THR A 774 27.41 -1.63 10.23
C THR A 774 27.06 -0.47 11.16
N ALA A 775 25.85 0.06 11.09
CA ALA A 775 25.24 0.77 12.20
C ALA A 775 23.72 0.60 12.18
N SER A 776 23.19 0.01 13.25
CA SER A 776 21.79 0.17 13.64
C SER A 776 21.70 0.28 15.16
N HIS A 777 21.09 1.40 15.56
CA HIS A 777 20.43 1.71 16.82
C HIS A 777 21.27 2.07 18.07
N HIS A 778 21.20 3.36 18.44
CA HIS A 778 20.54 3.78 19.68
C HIS A 778 20.11 5.26 19.61
N LEU A 779 18.89 5.54 20.06
CA LEU A 779 18.25 6.85 20.21
C LEU A 779 18.30 7.22 21.70
N PHE A 780 18.70 8.45 22.08
CA PHE A 780 17.88 9.46 22.80
C PHE A 780 18.67 10.61 23.49
N LEU A 781 17.99 11.78 23.49
CA LEU A 781 18.05 12.96 24.39
C LEU A 781 19.14 14.03 24.19
N TYR A 782 18.72 15.22 23.74
CA TYR A 782 18.74 16.43 24.60
C TYR A 782 17.77 17.50 24.10
N LYS A 783 16.98 18.06 25.04
CA LYS A 783 16.10 19.22 24.88
C LYS A 783 16.67 20.31 25.79
N ARG A 784 17.05 21.49 25.27
CA ARG A 784 17.17 22.70 26.08
C ARG A 784 17.06 23.98 25.24
N SER A 785 16.17 24.85 25.70
CA SER A 785 15.94 26.23 25.28
C SER A 785 17.22 27.06 25.22
N PHE A 786 17.25 28.07 24.35
CA PHE A 786 17.69 29.42 24.74
C PHE A 786 17.00 30.51 23.89
N LYS A 787 16.49 31.51 24.61
CA LYS A 787 16.01 32.82 24.14
C LYS A 787 17.20 33.68 23.69
N GLY A 788 16.98 34.64 22.78
CA GLY A 788 17.80 35.88 22.73
C GLY A 788 18.04 36.48 21.34
N SER A 789 17.26 37.53 21.03
CA SER A 789 17.67 38.82 20.42
C SER A 789 18.63 38.90 19.20
N LEU A 790 18.06 39.33 18.06
CA LEU A 790 18.44 40.44 17.11
C LEU A 790 19.78 41.22 17.33
N PRO A 791 20.26 42.06 16.37
CA PRO A 791 20.27 42.01 14.88
C PRO A 791 21.53 42.69 14.23
N LEU A 792 21.46 42.96 12.91
CA LEU A 792 22.26 43.94 12.11
C LEU A 792 23.71 43.50 11.77
N THR A 793 24.34 43.81 10.63
CA THR A 793 24.21 44.92 9.66
C THR A 793 25.05 44.61 8.42
N GLY A 794 24.65 45.18 7.26
CA GLY A 794 25.48 45.75 6.17
C GLY A 794 26.58 44.90 5.51
N THR A 795 26.95 45.08 4.24
CA THR A 795 26.74 46.21 3.34
C THR A 795 27.19 45.81 1.92
N SER A 796 26.45 46.30 0.92
CA SER A 796 26.83 46.77 -0.44
C SER A 796 28.27 46.49 -0.95
N MET A 797 28.53 46.13 -2.22
CA MET A 797 28.34 46.92 -3.46
C MET A 797 28.61 45.98 -4.67
N ASN A 798 27.77 45.93 -5.71
CA ASN A 798 27.75 46.78 -6.92
C ASN A 798 29.02 46.70 -7.81
N LEU A 799 28.92 46.03 -8.98
CA LEU A 799 28.99 46.62 -10.34
C LEU A 799 29.30 45.56 -11.42
N SER A 800 28.44 45.56 -12.45
CA SER A 800 28.58 44.96 -13.79
C SER A 800 29.55 45.80 -14.68
N PRO A 801 29.75 45.58 -16.00
CA PRO A 801 29.24 44.54 -16.92
C PRO A 801 30.26 43.95 -17.93
N SER A 802 29.77 43.04 -18.78
CA SER A 802 30.03 42.90 -20.24
C SER A 802 30.85 41.71 -20.80
N SER A 803 30.24 41.18 -21.87
CA SER A 803 30.72 40.43 -23.05
C SER A 803 31.21 38.98 -22.95
N ASP A 804 30.31 38.10 -23.40
CA ASP A 804 30.45 37.21 -24.57
C ASP A 804 31.44 36.04 -24.62
N VAL A 805 30.91 34.99 -25.28
CA VAL A 805 31.56 33.89 -25.99
C VAL A 805 31.82 32.58 -25.21
N ALA A 806 30.80 31.72 -25.34
CA ALA A 806 30.87 30.35 -25.84
C ALA A 806 31.85 29.31 -25.25
N LYS A 807 31.20 28.24 -24.79
CA LYS A 807 31.51 26.81 -24.98
C LYS A 807 32.69 26.19 -24.21
N MET A 808 32.27 25.09 -23.58
CA MET A 808 32.96 23.81 -23.38
C MET A 808 33.70 23.56 -22.07
N GLU A 809 33.22 22.47 -21.47
CA GLU A 809 33.92 21.47 -20.65
C GLU A 809 34.28 21.77 -19.19
N LYS A 810 33.57 21.02 -18.34
CA LYS A 810 34.06 20.15 -17.26
C LYS A 810 34.45 20.78 -15.92
N LEU A 811 33.72 20.28 -14.91
CA LEU A 811 34.06 20.07 -13.48
C LEU A 811 33.98 21.30 -12.56
N PRO A 812 33.79 21.15 -11.23
CA PRO A 812 33.15 20.09 -10.45
C PRO A 812 32.12 20.64 -9.41
N ILE A 813 31.33 19.72 -8.82
CA ILE A 813 30.86 19.69 -7.41
C ILE A 813 30.34 21.00 -6.78
N ARG A 814 29.01 21.06 -6.58
CA ARG A 814 28.43 21.20 -5.24
C ARG A 814 27.06 20.54 -5.15
#